data_AF-A0A8C3TYZ8-F1
#
_entry.id   AF-A0A8C3TYZ8-F1
#
_cell.length_a   1.000
_cell.length_b   1.000
_cell.length_c   1.000
_cell.angle_alpha   90.00
_cell.angle_beta   90.00
_cell.angle_gamma   90.00
#
_symmetry.space_group_name_H-M   'P 1'
#
loop_
_entity.id
_entity.type
_entity.pdbx_description
1 polymer ?
#
loop_
_entity_poly.entity_id
_entity_poly.type
_entity_poly.pdbx_seq_one_letter_code
_entity_poly.pdbx_strand_id
1 'polypeptide(L)'
;LMLWSPCSWEALNQRGLTCSRKKGKFSTLLTGYFHDNSFAVLGVSNAVPCCSFPCAALTGCWGSEQDAQCPSSMAVQKRIDCHPQPGASQEVCEARGCTWCSTDVPNAPWCFFPEDSPYGYARSGNVEKTDKGWSIHSQTNSKLYLPKRSKLILSLSVCHRWDSPLIDLFFSNQFLQITTTVPSTSVYGFGEHEHPTFKHNMDFSFANLYGVHPFYMCVEPDSNAHGVLLLNSNAQDVTLSPNPSLTFRTIGGILDFYLFMGPTPESVVQQYTEAIGRPHMPAYWSLGFQLSRWGYGSLDVLKETVDRMKRYDIPYDVQHYDIDYMERRLDFTYDKVKFAGLPEFMKELKKNGKHNVVILDPFITKDEEPGTYRAYELGQEMGVWVNNSDGVTPAVGQAWPPGDSVFPDYTNPRTVEWWTQLCLELKDVLDYDGIWIDMNEPSNFMRGQMPGCSENELNYPPYTPSISDRSLAEKTLCPDSKTYLGDHYNTHSLFGWSQTEPTFNVVQQATGKRAFVLSRSTFVGSGKHGGHWLGDNFSQWKDLRRSIVGILEFNLFGIPYIGADICGFNYNTTYELCLRWMQVGSFYPFSRNHNAEGNSEQDPAVFGDAFAKISRATLRIRYSLLPYLYTLFYESHVYGGTVVRSLMHEFTSDQETHGIDTAFLWGSAFMIAPVLEEASTVIKNGLKVPSAWRKNYATVSAPLNRIPLYIRGGYILPQQEPATTTTESRLNPFGLLIALDEQGQASGSLFWDDGDSIGKPGALL
;
A
#
# COMPACT_ATOMS: atom_id res chain seq x y z
N LEU A 1 33.80 -39.77 -11.48
CA LEU A 1 33.13 -41.00 -11.95
C LEU A 1 31.86 -40.58 -12.67
N MET A 2 31.91 -40.29 -13.98
CA MET A 2 31.41 -41.14 -15.09
C MET A 2 29.96 -41.63 -14.82
N LEU A 3 28.93 -41.34 -15.62
CA LEU A 3 28.74 -41.63 -17.05
C LEU A 3 27.62 -40.72 -17.64
N TRP A 4 27.86 -39.96 -18.73
CA TRP A 4 27.42 -40.18 -20.14
C TRP A 4 26.14 -39.42 -20.60
N SER A 5 26.35 -38.45 -21.51
CA SER A 5 25.53 -38.14 -22.71
C SER A 5 25.70 -39.27 -23.77
N PRO A 6 24.99 -39.41 -24.93
CA PRO A 6 24.70 -38.37 -25.97
C PRO A 6 23.39 -38.59 -26.82
N CYS A 7 22.97 -37.67 -27.71
CA CYS A 7 23.16 -37.65 -29.19
C CYS A 7 22.52 -36.33 -29.72
N SER A 8 23.16 -35.37 -30.43
CA SER A 8 23.86 -35.31 -31.75
C SER A 8 22.99 -35.62 -32.97
N TRP A 9 23.04 -34.99 -34.15
CA TRP A 9 23.72 -33.84 -34.84
C TRP A 9 22.92 -33.69 -36.18
N GLU A 10 22.86 -32.61 -36.98
CA GLU A 10 23.84 -32.21 -38.03
C GLU A 10 23.13 -31.17 -38.97
N ALA A 11 23.56 -29.90 -39.01
CA ALA A 11 24.33 -29.21 -40.07
C ALA A 11 23.55 -28.59 -41.28
N LEU A 12 23.66 -27.27 -41.47
CA LEU A 12 24.13 -26.64 -42.74
C LEU A 12 24.34 -25.10 -42.65
N ASN A 13 25.63 -24.75 -42.75
CA ASN A 13 26.27 -23.65 -43.49
C ASN A 13 26.00 -22.14 -43.24
N GLN A 14 27.09 -21.50 -42.77
CA GLN A 14 27.85 -20.41 -43.41
C GLN A 14 27.14 -19.10 -43.75
N ARG A 15 27.51 -18.03 -43.03
CA ARG A 15 28.34 -16.93 -43.55
C ARG A 15 28.69 -15.97 -42.40
N GLY A 16 29.99 -15.77 -42.19
CA GLY A 16 30.50 -14.84 -41.19
C GLY A 16 30.32 -13.38 -41.60
N LEU A 17 30.19 -12.51 -40.60
CA LEU A 17 30.55 -11.10 -40.67
C LEU A 17 30.96 -10.64 -39.26
N THR A 18 32.07 -9.93 -39.26
CA THR A 18 32.87 -9.43 -38.15
C THR A 18 32.19 -8.30 -37.38
N CYS A 19 32.27 -8.30 -36.05
CA CYS A 19 31.82 -7.19 -35.20
C CYS A 19 33.02 -6.31 -34.80
N SER A 20 33.11 -5.09 -35.33
CA SER A 20 34.11 -4.09 -34.94
C SER A 20 33.61 -3.25 -33.76
N ARG A 21 34.38 -3.20 -32.68
CA ARG A 21 34.24 -2.20 -31.60
C ARG A 21 34.50 -0.79 -32.11
N LYS A 22 33.58 0.14 -31.87
CA LYS A 22 33.91 1.57 -31.68
C LYS A 22 33.27 2.08 -30.38
N LYS A 23 34.12 2.61 -29.51
CA LYS A 23 33.78 3.43 -28.36
C LYS A 23 33.29 4.79 -28.86
N GLY A 24 32.18 5.28 -28.33
CA GLY A 24 31.71 6.66 -28.46
C GLY A 24 31.08 7.11 -27.14
N LYS A 25 31.64 8.18 -26.56
CA LYS A 25 31.12 8.89 -25.39
C LYS A 25 29.72 9.45 -25.69
N PHE A 26 28.81 9.42 -24.73
CA PHE A 26 27.68 10.34 -24.70
C PHE A 26 27.57 11.00 -23.33
N SER A 27 27.58 12.33 -23.38
CA SER A 27 27.36 13.28 -22.31
C SER A 27 25.87 13.45 -22.03
N THR A 28 25.61 13.82 -20.79
CA THR A 28 24.41 14.43 -20.19
C THR A 28 23.60 15.32 -21.14
N LEU A 29 22.30 15.04 -21.26
CA LEU A 29 21.19 15.96 -21.56
C LEU A 29 19.89 15.14 -21.64
N LEU A 30 19.02 15.24 -20.63
CA LEU A 30 17.64 14.77 -20.70
C LEU A 30 16.74 15.77 -19.97
N THR A 31 16.23 16.72 -20.76
CA THR A 31 15.09 17.58 -20.47
C THR A 31 14.17 17.49 -21.67
N GLY A 32 12.90 17.13 -21.44
CA GLY A 32 11.77 17.34 -22.35
C GLY A 32 11.61 16.33 -23.50
N TYR A 33 10.51 15.58 -23.50
CA TYR A 33 9.45 15.59 -24.53
C TYR A 33 8.50 14.41 -24.27
N PHE A 34 7.40 14.67 -23.52
CA PHE A 34 6.18 13.88 -23.61
C PHE A 34 5.31 14.48 -24.71
N HIS A 35 5.50 13.98 -25.93
CA HIS A 35 4.49 14.03 -26.99
C HIS A 35 4.79 12.86 -27.91
N ASP A 36 4.20 11.71 -27.62
CA ASP A 36 3.70 10.78 -28.64
C ASP A 36 2.82 9.71 -27.97
N ASN A 37 1.57 9.67 -28.38
CA ASN A 37 0.61 8.62 -28.03
C ASN A 37 0.99 7.34 -28.76
N SER A 38 1.84 6.51 -28.13
CA SER A 38 2.10 5.13 -28.55
C SER A 38 2.72 4.33 -27.39
N PHE A 39 1.89 3.78 -26.49
CA PHE A 39 2.33 2.78 -25.53
C PHE A 39 1.97 1.38 -26.01
N ALA A 40 2.94 0.49 -25.87
CA ALA A 40 3.01 -0.78 -26.55
C ALA A 40 3.28 -1.87 -25.50
N VAL A 41 2.21 -2.55 -25.08
CA VAL A 41 2.18 -3.64 -24.08
C VAL A 41 3.08 -4.78 -24.53
N LEU A 42 3.95 -5.26 -23.65
CA LEU A 42 4.83 -6.43 -23.86
C LEU A 42 4.07 -7.72 -23.53
N GLY A 43 3.73 -8.50 -24.55
CA GLY A 43 3.25 -9.88 -24.40
C GLY A 43 4.41 -10.87 -24.20
N VAL A 44 4.33 -11.67 -23.14
CA VAL A 44 5.28 -12.75 -22.84
C VAL A 44 5.08 -13.90 -23.83
N SER A 45 6.11 -14.18 -24.64
CA SER A 45 6.20 -15.36 -25.48
C SER A 45 6.79 -16.53 -24.70
N ASN A 46 6.01 -17.60 -24.50
CA ASN A 46 6.46 -18.99 -24.64
C ASN A 46 5.24 -19.92 -24.52
N ALA A 47 4.71 -20.34 -25.67
CA ALA A 47 3.69 -21.38 -25.74
C ALA A 47 4.34 -22.74 -25.47
N VAL A 48 4.01 -23.34 -24.32
CA VAL A 48 4.18 -24.79 -24.12
C VAL A 48 2.93 -25.47 -24.70
N PRO A 49 3.03 -26.55 -25.50
CA PRO A 49 1.85 -27.17 -26.07
C PRO A 49 1.06 -27.87 -24.97
N CYS A 50 -0.19 -27.45 -24.75
CA CYS A 50 -1.13 -28.15 -23.87
C CYS A 50 -1.42 -29.54 -24.45
N CYS A 51 -1.03 -30.58 -23.71
CA CYS A 51 -1.57 -31.92 -23.90
C CYS A 51 -3.08 -31.90 -23.59
N SER A 52 -3.86 -32.35 -24.56
CA SER A 52 -5.28 -32.61 -24.43
C SER A 52 -5.53 -33.74 -23.44
N PHE A 53 -6.11 -33.42 -22.28
CA PHE A 53 -6.78 -34.40 -21.42
C PHE A 53 -8.30 -34.19 -21.51
N PRO A 54 -9.10 -35.27 -21.64
CA PRO A 54 -10.53 -35.17 -21.82
C PRO A 54 -11.22 -34.73 -20.52
N CYS A 55 -12.17 -33.80 -20.65
CA CYS A 55 -13.14 -33.47 -19.61
C CYS A 55 -13.82 -34.74 -19.09
N ALA A 56 -13.43 -35.20 -17.90
CA ALA A 56 -14.23 -36.13 -17.12
C ALA A 56 -15.17 -35.30 -16.22
N ALA A 57 -16.46 -35.59 -16.34
CA ALA A 57 -17.54 -34.91 -15.67
C ALA A 57 -17.39 -34.89 -14.14
N LEU A 58 -17.37 -33.70 -13.56
CA LEU A 58 -17.76 -33.45 -12.18
C LEU A 58 -19.11 -32.72 -12.18
N THR A 59 -20.16 -33.44 -12.56
CA THR A 59 -21.54 -33.07 -12.21
C THR A 59 -21.79 -33.55 -10.78
N GLY A 60 -21.29 -32.79 -9.81
CA GLY A 60 -21.76 -32.85 -8.42
C GLY A 60 -22.91 -31.84 -8.29
N CYS A 61 -24.13 -32.33 -8.12
CA CYS A 61 -25.33 -31.51 -7.98
C CYS A 61 -25.23 -30.61 -6.74
N TRP A 62 -24.97 -29.32 -6.97
CA TRP A 62 -25.35 -28.24 -6.05
C TRP A 62 -26.75 -27.80 -6.46
N GLY A 63 -27.69 -27.86 -5.52
CA GLY A 63 -29.09 -27.52 -5.75
C GLY A 63 -29.23 -26.09 -6.26
N SER A 64 -29.90 -25.92 -7.40
CA SER A 64 -30.35 -24.63 -7.89
C SER A 64 -31.56 -24.21 -7.06
N GLU A 65 -31.39 -23.28 -6.13
CA GLU A 65 -32.52 -22.49 -5.66
C GLU A 65 -32.91 -21.54 -6.79
N GLN A 66 -33.87 -21.97 -7.61
CA GLN A 66 -34.59 -21.09 -8.53
C GLN A 66 -35.63 -20.33 -7.70
N ASP A 67 -35.52 -19.00 -7.65
CA ASP A 67 -36.58 -18.14 -7.11
C ASP A 67 -37.84 -18.30 -7.97
N ALA A 68 -38.91 -18.83 -7.38
CA ALA A 68 -40.14 -19.26 -8.06
C ALA A 68 -40.98 -18.13 -8.73
N GLN A 69 -40.46 -16.89 -8.79
CA GLN A 69 -41.15 -15.72 -9.34
C GLN A 69 -40.33 -14.90 -10.33
N CYS A 70 -39.13 -15.34 -10.73
CA CYS A 70 -38.30 -14.60 -11.69
C CYS A 70 -38.62 -15.01 -13.15
N PRO A 71 -38.99 -14.07 -14.05
CA PRO A 71 -39.19 -14.38 -15.48
C PRO A 71 -37.90 -14.77 -16.23
N SER A 72 -36.73 -14.66 -15.58
CA SER A 72 -35.43 -15.04 -16.16
C SER A 72 -34.96 -16.41 -15.67
N SER A 73 -34.39 -17.21 -16.58
CA SER A 73 -33.70 -18.47 -16.26
C SER A 73 -32.32 -18.27 -15.65
N MET A 74 -31.84 -17.02 -15.53
CA MET A 74 -30.52 -16.69 -15.00
C MET A 74 -30.44 -16.98 -13.50
N ALA A 75 -29.51 -17.85 -13.12
CA ALA A 75 -29.21 -18.11 -11.73
C ALA A 75 -28.83 -16.80 -11.00
N VAL A 76 -29.33 -16.61 -9.77
CA VAL A 76 -29.05 -15.43 -8.93
C VAL A 76 -27.56 -15.09 -8.88
N GLN A 77 -26.76 -16.14 -8.77
CA GLN A 77 -25.31 -16.12 -8.70
C GLN A 77 -24.60 -15.59 -9.95
N LYS A 78 -25.28 -15.53 -11.11
CA LYS A 78 -24.73 -15.01 -12.36
C LYS A 78 -25.25 -13.62 -12.71
N ARG A 79 -26.11 -13.04 -11.87
CA ARG A 79 -26.71 -11.73 -12.11
C ARG A 79 -25.64 -10.64 -11.98
N ILE A 80 -25.56 -9.80 -13.00
CA ILE A 80 -24.68 -8.64 -13.06
C ILE A 80 -25.54 -7.38 -12.91
N ASP A 81 -25.16 -6.49 -12.00
CA ASP A 81 -25.95 -5.32 -11.63
C ASP A 81 -26.08 -4.32 -12.79
N CYS A 82 -27.33 -4.08 -13.21
CA CYS A 82 -27.67 -3.10 -14.24
C CYS A 82 -28.02 -1.71 -13.66
N HIS A 83 -28.14 -1.62 -12.34
CA HIS A 83 -28.42 -0.38 -11.63
C HIS A 83 -27.52 -0.23 -10.39
N PRO A 84 -26.19 -0.10 -10.57
CA PRO A 84 -25.23 -0.02 -9.46
C PRO A 84 -25.35 1.26 -8.63
N GLN A 85 -26.09 2.25 -9.13
CA GLN A 85 -26.36 3.48 -8.39
C GLN A 85 -27.58 3.31 -7.44
N PRO A 86 -27.67 4.07 -6.36
CA PRO A 86 -28.80 4.03 -5.43
C PRO A 86 -30.15 4.29 -6.11
N GLY A 87 -31.23 3.74 -5.54
CA GLY A 87 -32.61 4.02 -5.97
C GLY A 87 -33.13 3.13 -7.11
N ALA A 88 -32.61 1.91 -7.23
CA ALA A 88 -33.14 0.92 -8.16
C ALA A 88 -34.61 0.61 -7.81
N SER A 89 -35.50 0.68 -8.80
CA SER A 89 -36.88 0.21 -8.73
C SER A 89 -37.18 -0.66 -9.93
N GLN A 90 -38.27 -1.43 -9.88
CA GLN A 90 -38.71 -2.24 -11.01
C GLN A 90 -38.89 -1.39 -12.27
N GLU A 91 -39.54 -0.23 -12.16
CA GLU A 91 -39.81 0.66 -13.28
C GLU A 91 -38.52 1.21 -13.89
N VAL A 92 -37.56 1.63 -13.06
CA VAL A 92 -36.27 2.16 -13.54
C VAL A 92 -35.44 1.05 -14.20
N CYS A 93 -35.49 -0.15 -13.63
CA CYS A 93 -34.78 -1.32 -14.17
C CYS A 93 -35.31 -1.72 -15.56
N GLU A 94 -36.63 -1.87 -15.68
CA GLU A 94 -37.28 -2.23 -16.93
C GLU A 94 -37.14 -1.12 -17.99
N ALA A 95 -37.14 0.16 -17.58
CA ALA A 95 -36.87 1.29 -18.47
C ALA A 95 -35.43 1.29 -19.04
N ARG A 96 -34.48 0.66 -18.34
CA ARG A 96 -33.13 0.37 -18.83
C ARG A 96 -33.07 -0.90 -19.69
N GLY A 97 -34.19 -1.56 -19.96
CA GLY A 97 -34.19 -2.84 -20.68
C GLY A 97 -33.51 -3.97 -19.89
N CYS A 98 -33.49 -3.86 -18.56
CA CYS A 98 -32.94 -4.87 -17.66
C CYS A 98 -34.05 -5.68 -16.99
N THR A 99 -33.67 -6.78 -16.35
CA THR A 99 -34.61 -7.67 -15.65
C THR A 99 -34.64 -7.34 -14.17
N TRP A 100 -35.85 -7.20 -13.60
CA TRP A 100 -36.06 -7.05 -12.18
C TRP A 100 -36.54 -8.36 -11.55
N CYS A 101 -35.75 -8.92 -10.63
CA CYS A 101 -36.16 -10.03 -9.77
C CYS A 101 -35.57 -9.86 -8.37
N SER A 102 -36.41 -9.80 -7.35
CA SER A 102 -35.97 -9.81 -5.96
C SER A 102 -35.16 -11.07 -5.64
N THR A 103 -34.25 -10.95 -4.68
CA THR A 103 -33.50 -12.09 -4.13
C THR A 103 -33.04 -11.79 -2.70
N ASP A 104 -32.95 -12.84 -1.90
CA ASP A 104 -32.45 -12.78 -0.52
C ASP A 104 -30.92 -13.04 -0.44
N VAL A 105 -30.26 -13.33 -1.57
CA VAL A 105 -28.81 -13.53 -1.62
C VAL A 105 -28.10 -12.18 -1.43
N PRO A 106 -27.23 -12.03 -0.41
CA PRO A 106 -26.50 -10.78 -0.17
C PRO A 106 -25.70 -10.33 -1.40
N ASN A 107 -25.76 -9.02 -1.71
CA ASN A 107 -25.14 -8.36 -2.86
C ASN A 107 -25.53 -8.87 -4.25
N ALA A 108 -26.44 -9.84 -4.36
CA ALA A 108 -27.01 -10.19 -5.65
C ALA A 108 -27.99 -9.09 -6.10
N PRO A 109 -27.84 -8.53 -7.30
CA PRO A 109 -28.64 -7.39 -7.72
C PRO A 109 -30.07 -7.81 -8.04
N TRP A 110 -31.03 -7.01 -7.59
CA TRP A 110 -32.43 -7.16 -7.97
C TRP A 110 -32.67 -6.72 -9.43
N CYS A 111 -31.95 -5.69 -9.88
CA CYS A 111 -31.93 -5.25 -11.27
C CYS A 111 -30.68 -5.73 -12.00
N PHE A 112 -30.82 -6.60 -13.00
CA PHE A 112 -29.67 -7.22 -13.66
C PHE A 112 -29.82 -7.30 -15.19
N PHE A 113 -28.69 -7.40 -15.89
CA PHE A 113 -28.68 -7.55 -17.35
C PHE A 113 -29.30 -8.90 -17.78
N PRO A 114 -30.16 -8.93 -18.82
CA PRO A 114 -30.70 -10.18 -19.35
C PRO A 114 -29.63 -10.96 -20.14
N GLU A 115 -29.84 -12.27 -20.38
CA GLU A 115 -28.86 -13.10 -21.12
C GLU A 115 -28.66 -12.64 -22.57
N ASP A 116 -29.70 -12.08 -23.19
CA ASP A 116 -29.73 -11.51 -24.54
C ASP A 116 -29.49 -9.99 -24.54
N SER A 117 -28.83 -9.47 -23.49
CA SER A 117 -28.57 -8.05 -23.30
C SER A 117 -28.05 -7.35 -24.56
N PRO A 118 -28.66 -6.23 -24.99
CA PRO A 118 -28.17 -5.41 -26.09
C PRO A 118 -26.94 -4.59 -25.72
N TYR A 119 -26.51 -4.64 -24.44
CA TYR A 119 -25.36 -3.93 -23.91
C TYR A 119 -24.04 -4.64 -24.22
N GLY A 120 -22.93 -3.94 -23.99
CA GLY A 120 -21.60 -4.43 -24.28
C GLY A 120 -21.09 -4.11 -25.69
N TYR A 121 -19.99 -4.78 -26.04
CA TYR A 121 -19.25 -4.54 -27.29
C TYR A 121 -19.22 -5.79 -28.16
N ALA A 122 -19.38 -5.62 -29.47
CA ALA A 122 -19.02 -6.64 -30.44
C ALA A 122 -17.67 -6.32 -31.07
N ARG A 123 -16.93 -7.39 -31.38
CA ARG A 123 -15.72 -7.30 -32.19
C ARG A 123 -16.06 -6.69 -33.55
N SER A 124 -15.31 -5.68 -33.97
CA SER A 124 -15.45 -5.05 -35.28
C SER A 124 -14.14 -5.11 -36.06
N GLY A 125 -14.14 -5.78 -37.20
CA GLY A 125 -12.93 -5.99 -37.99
C GLY A 125 -12.09 -7.20 -37.57
N ASN A 126 -10.89 -7.29 -38.13
CA ASN A 126 -10.00 -8.43 -37.94
C ASN A 126 -9.14 -8.27 -36.68
N VAL A 127 -8.81 -9.40 -36.05
CA VAL A 127 -7.80 -9.47 -34.99
C VAL A 127 -6.44 -9.37 -35.67
N GLU A 128 -5.67 -8.34 -35.35
CA GLU A 128 -4.35 -8.12 -35.91
C GLU A 128 -3.28 -8.61 -34.93
N LYS A 129 -2.41 -9.51 -35.38
CA LYS A 129 -1.25 -9.93 -34.60
C LYS A 129 -0.15 -8.88 -34.74
N THR A 130 0.36 -8.38 -33.63
CA THR A 130 1.50 -7.47 -33.57
C THR A 130 2.71 -8.19 -32.99
N ASP A 131 3.90 -7.59 -33.08
CA ASP A 131 5.12 -8.15 -32.48
C ASP A 131 5.02 -8.33 -30.96
N LYS A 132 4.10 -7.60 -30.32
CA LYS A 132 3.94 -7.64 -28.86
C LYS A 132 2.64 -8.29 -28.38
N GLY A 133 1.77 -8.76 -29.29
CA GLY A 133 0.51 -9.38 -28.91
C GLY A 133 -0.56 -9.26 -30.00
N TRP A 134 -1.73 -8.77 -29.62
CA TRP A 134 -2.91 -8.68 -30.49
C TRP A 134 -3.57 -7.31 -30.38
N SER A 135 -4.09 -6.82 -31.50
CA SER A 135 -4.92 -5.62 -31.58
C SER A 135 -6.29 -5.99 -32.14
N ILE A 136 -7.35 -5.44 -31.53
CA ILE A 136 -8.73 -5.71 -31.92
C ILE A 136 -9.51 -4.40 -31.88
N HIS A 137 -10.18 -4.05 -32.97
CA HIS A 137 -11.14 -2.96 -32.94
C HIS A 137 -12.50 -3.49 -32.47
N SER A 138 -13.16 -2.75 -31.57
CA SER A 138 -14.49 -3.09 -31.06
C SER A 138 -15.47 -1.97 -31.37
N GLN A 139 -16.71 -2.34 -31.67
CA GLN A 139 -17.82 -1.40 -31.83
C GLN A 139 -18.92 -1.73 -30.82
N THR A 140 -19.51 -0.68 -30.26
CA THR A 140 -20.64 -0.78 -29.32
C THR A 140 -21.85 -1.40 -30.00
N ASN A 141 -22.56 -2.32 -29.33
CA ASN A 141 -23.74 -2.97 -29.92
C ASN A 141 -24.96 -2.04 -30.05
N SER A 142 -25.19 -1.05 -29.17
CA SER A 142 -26.07 0.14 -29.34
C SER A 142 -26.13 1.04 -28.07
N LYS A 143 -27.10 1.98 -27.99
CA LYS A 143 -27.15 3.19 -27.12
C LYS A 143 -26.90 2.91 -25.61
N LEU A 144 -25.70 3.22 -25.11
CA LEU A 144 -25.49 3.42 -23.67
C LEU A 144 -26.38 4.58 -23.17
N TYR A 145 -26.97 4.41 -21.98
CA TYR A 145 -27.77 5.42 -21.28
C TYR A 145 -26.92 6.56 -20.65
N LEU A 146 -25.62 6.61 -20.93
CA LEU A 146 -24.67 7.61 -20.43
C LEU A 146 -24.13 8.47 -21.58
N PRO A 147 -23.93 9.78 -21.38
CA PRO A 147 -23.60 10.69 -22.46
C PRO A 147 -22.17 10.45 -23.00
N LYS A 148 -22.11 10.41 -24.34
CA LYS A 148 -20.94 10.41 -25.24
C LYS A 148 -20.12 9.11 -25.38
N ARG A 149 -19.80 8.84 -26.65
CA ARG A 149 -19.21 7.61 -27.20
C ARG A 149 -17.70 7.74 -27.31
N SER A 150 -16.96 6.68 -26.97
CA SER A 150 -15.51 6.57 -27.21
C SER A 150 -15.19 5.25 -27.91
N LYS A 151 -14.18 5.24 -28.78
CA LYS A 151 -13.68 4.02 -29.44
C LYS A 151 -12.85 3.21 -28.46
N LEU A 152 -13.07 1.90 -28.43
CA LEU A 152 -12.36 0.96 -27.57
C LEU A 152 -11.60 -0.07 -28.39
N ILE A 153 -10.36 -0.35 -27.98
CA ILE A 153 -9.56 -1.50 -28.41
C ILE A 153 -9.39 -2.36 -27.16
N LEU A 154 -9.99 -3.54 -27.12
CA LEU A 154 -9.88 -4.46 -25.98
C LEU A 154 -9.34 -5.81 -26.48
N SER A 155 -8.29 -6.30 -25.83
CA SER A 155 -7.74 -7.64 -26.04
C SER A 155 -7.51 -8.27 -24.68
N LEU A 156 -8.16 -9.40 -24.39
CA LEU A 156 -7.56 -10.44 -23.56
C LEU A 156 -8.33 -11.76 -23.70
N SER A 157 -7.60 -12.86 -23.87
CA SER A 157 -8.08 -14.21 -23.60
C SER A 157 -6.91 -14.92 -22.93
N VAL A 158 -6.91 -14.92 -21.59
CA VAL A 158 -5.92 -15.66 -20.80
C VAL A 158 -6.61 -16.89 -20.22
N CYS A 159 -6.02 -18.05 -20.49
CA CYS A 159 -6.54 -19.38 -20.19
C CYS A 159 -7.18 -19.47 -18.78
N HIS A 160 -8.52 -19.60 -18.71
CA HIS A 160 -9.39 -19.93 -17.54
C HIS A 160 -9.17 -19.20 -16.19
N ARG A 161 -8.23 -18.27 -16.06
CA ARG A 161 -7.92 -17.56 -14.79
C ARG A 161 -8.50 -16.15 -14.71
N TRP A 162 -8.77 -15.55 -15.86
CA TRP A 162 -9.50 -14.28 -16.01
C TRP A 162 -10.49 -14.45 -17.16
N ASP A 163 -11.79 -14.46 -16.85
CA ASP A 163 -12.86 -14.60 -17.82
C ASP A 163 -13.82 -13.43 -17.69
N SER A 164 -13.67 -12.48 -18.62
CA SER A 164 -14.46 -11.25 -18.70
C SER A 164 -15.34 -11.27 -19.95
N PRO A 165 -16.61 -11.70 -19.86
CA PRO A 165 -17.50 -11.71 -21.00
C PRO A 165 -17.78 -10.28 -21.48
N LEU A 166 -17.68 -10.03 -22.79
CA LEU A 166 -17.85 -8.69 -23.39
C LEU A 166 -19.26 -8.10 -23.24
N ILE A 167 -20.22 -8.89 -22.77
CA ILE A 167 -21.61 -8.50 -22.55
C ILE A 167 -21.77 -7.47 -21.41
N ASP A 168 -20.79 -7.41 -20.49
CA ASP A 168 -20.77 -6.49 -19.34
C ASP A 168 -19.65 -5.45 -19.40
N LEU A 169 -19.08 -5.24 -20.59
CA LEU A 169 -18.10 -4.18 -20.78
C LEU A 169 -18.82 -2.85 -21.02
N PHE A 170 -18.75 -1.95 -20.04
CA PHE A 170 -19.14 -0.54 -20.22
C PHE A 170 -17.89 0.30 -20.37
N PHE A 171 -17.91 1.20 -21.36
CA PHE A 171 -16.82 2.14 -21.57
C PHE A 171 -17.40 3.45 -22.09
N SER A 172 -17.57 4.39 -21.17
CA SER A 172 -18.03 5.76 -21.43
C SER A 172 -17.06 6.74 -20.78
N ASN A 173 -17.21 8.05 -21.05
CA ASN A 173 -16.26 9.05 -20.57
C ASN A 173 -16.09 9.08 -19.05
N GLN A 174 -17.16 8.82 -18.28
CA GLN A 174 -17.16 8.90 -16.82
C GLN A 174 -17.77 7.67 -16.14
N PHE A 175 -17.78 6.54 -16.84
CA PHE A 175 -18.18 5.26 -16.30
C PHE A 175 -17.60 4.13 -17.16
N LEU A 176 -16.67 3.38 -16.58
CA LEU A 176 -16.09 2.19 -17.17
C LEU A 176 -16.41 1.03 -16.22
N GLN A 177 -16.93 -0.08 -16.75
CA GLN A 177 -17.23 -1.29 -15.98
C GLN A 177 -16.69 -2.51 -16.70
N ILE A 178 -16.11 -3.44 -15.94
CA ILE A 178 -15.77 -4.77 -16.41
C ILE A 178 -15.89 -5.76 -15.26
N THR A 179 -16.50 -6.91 -15.55
CA THR A 179 -16.60 -8.03 -14.62
C THR A 179 -15.69 -9.17 -15.07
N THR A 180 -15.03 -9.82 -14.11
CA THR A 180 -14.33 -11.10 -14.31
C THR A 180 -14.84 -12.13 -13.31
N THR A 181 -14.85 -13.40 -13.72
CA THR A 181 -14.89 -14.50 -12.74
C THR A 181 -13.48 -14.75 -12.17
N VAL A 182 -13.40 -15.23 -10.94
CA VAL A 182 -12.16 -15.66 -10.29
C VAL A 182 -12.28 -17.13 -9.86
N PRO A 183 -11.19 -17.91 -9.92
CA PRO A 183 -11.24 -19.36 -9.80
C PRO A 183 -11.48 -19.89 -8.37
N SER A 184 -11.44 -19.02 -7.35
CA SER A 184 -11.72 -19.39 -5.96
C SER A 184 -12.20 -18.19 -5.13
N THR A 185 -12.65 -18.44 -3.91
CA THR A 185 -13.02 -17.39 -2.93
C THR A 185 -11.84 -16.89 -2.11
N SER A 186 -10.63 -17.38 -2.34
CA SER A 186 -9.41 -16.95 -1.63
C SER A 186 -8.79 -15.75 -2.34
N VAL A 187 -9.44 -14.59 -2.19
CA VAL A 187 -9.05 -13.30 -2.76
C VAL A 187 -8.50 -12.39 -1.65
N TYR A 188 -7.43 -11.67 -1.96
CA TYR A 188 -6.70 -10.78 -1.04
C TYR A 188 -6.36 -9.46 -1.76
N GLY A 189 -6.24 -8.35 -1.03
CA GLY A 189 -5.91 -7.04 -1.58
C GLY A 189 -7.11 -6.12 -1.74
N PHE A 190 -7.07 -5.26 -2.76
CA PHE A 190 -7.63 -3.91 -2.76
C PHE A 190 -7.22 -3.11 -1.53
N GLY A 191 -6.80 -1.87 -1.73
CA GLY A 191 -6.48 -0.98 -0.63
C GLY A 191 -6.71 0.46 -1.03
N GLU A 192 -6.76 1.39 -0.09
CA GLU A 192 -6.67 1.17 1.36
C GLU A 192 -8.05 1.18 2.02
N HIS A 193 -8.33 0.16 2.84
CA HIS A 193 -9.58 0.03 3.60
C HIS A 193 -9.32 -0.72 4.93
N GLU A 194 -10.18 -0.52 5.93
CA GLU A 194 -10.14 -1.32 7.16
C GLU A 194 -10.85 -2.68 6.99
N HIS A 195 -10.17 -3.64 6.35
CA HIS A 195 -10.75 -4.98 6.21
C HIS A 195 -10.82 -5.72 7.55
N PRO A 196 -11.95 -6.40 7.86
CA PRO A 196 -12.07 -7.17 9.09
C PRO A 196 -11.22 -8.44 9.09
N THR A 197 -10.92 -8.98 7.91
CA THR A 197 -10.14 -10.19 7.69
C THR A 197 -9.22 -10.02 6.48
N PHE A 198 -8.08 -10.73 6.47
CA PHE A 198 -7.13 -10.64 5.35
C PHE A 198 -7.63 -11.31 4.07
N LYS A 199 -8.28 -12.47 4.22
CA LYS A 199 -9.06 -13.08 3.12
C LYS A 199 -10.40 -12.37 3.03
N HIS A 200 -10.78 -11.98 1.81
CA HIS A 200 -12.07 -11.35 1.57
C HIS A 200 -13.25 -12.27 1.83
N ASN A 201 -14.30 -11.70 2.42
CA ASN A 201 -15.64 -12.23 2.26
C ASN A 201 -16.18 -11.75 0.90
N MET A 202 -16.78 -12.64 0.13
CA MET A 202 -17.26 -12.35 -1.23
C MET A 202 -18.56 -11.52 -1.26
N ASP A 203 -18.93 -10.91 -0.13
CA ASP A 203 -20.16 -10.14 0.09
C ASP A 203 -19.91 -8.83 0.88
N PHE A 204 -18.69 -8.27 0.81
CA PHE A 204 -18.30 -7.10 1.59
C PHE A 204 -18.28 -5.79 0.78
N SER A 205 -18.49 -4.66 1.46
CA SER A 205 -18.37 -3.30 0.90
C SER A 205 -17.28 -2.51 1.61
N PHE A 206 -16.61 -1.63 0.88
CA PHE A 206 -15.41 -0.94 1.34
C PHE A 206 -15.68 0.52 1.71
N ALA A 207 -14.94 1.07 2.68
CA ALA A 207 -14.91 2.49 2.98
C ALA A 207 -13.50 3.02 2.69
N ASN A 208 -13.38 3.97 1.77
CA ASN A 208 -12.11 4.49 1.26
C ASN A 208 -11.30 5.21 2.35
N LEU A 209 -9.98 4.97 2.37
CA LEU A 209 -9.03 5.62 3.28
C LEU A 209 -7.97 6.40 2.48
N TYR A 210 -6.70 6.37 2.91
CA TYR A 210 -5.65 7.28 2.47
C TYR A 210 -5.03 6.89 1.11
N GLY A 211 -4.84 5.58 0.88
CA GLY A 211 -4.25 5.05 -0.35
C GLY A 211 -5.24 4.42 -1.34
N VAL A 212 -4.78 4.25 -2.60
CA VAL A 212 -5.52 3.58 -3.67
C VAL A 212 -4.64 2.53 -4.35
N HIS A 213 -4.96 1.26 -4.11
CA HIS A 213 -4.25 0.06 -4.58
C HIS A 213 -5.24 -0.90 -5.26
N PRO A 214 -5.56 -0.67 -6.55
CA PRO A 214 -6.46 -1.51 -7.34
C PRO A 214 -5.79 -2.83 -7.79
N PHE A 215 -5.15 -3.52 -6.84
CA PHE A 215 -4.47 -4.79 -7.03
C PHE A 215 -5.11 -5.86 -6.13
N TYR A 216 -5.38 -7.03 -6.69
CA TYR A 216 -5.76 -8.20 -5.91
C TYR A 216 -4.90 -9.41 -6.27
N MET A 217 -4.85 -10.37 -5.35
CA MET A 217 -4.30 -11.70 -5.55
C MET A 217 -5.37 -12.75 -5.28
N CYS A 218 -5.43 -13.79 -6.12
CA CYS A 218 -6.31 -14.95 -5.94
C CYS A 218 -5.47 -16.23 -5.86
N VAL A 219 -5.68 -17.01 -4.81
CA VAL A 219 -5.12 -18.38 -4.69
C VAL A 219 -6.07 -19.36 -5.35
N GLU A 220 -5.57 -20.12 -6.31
CA GLU A 220 -6.31 -21.07 -7.14
C GLU A 220 -6.53 -22.41 -6.40
N PRO A 221 -7.52 -23.23 -6.80
CA PRO A 221 -7.79 -24.53 -6.16
C PRO A 221 -6.62 -25.51 -6.20
N ASP A 222 -5.70 -25.36 -7.17
CA ASP A 222 -4.48 -26.17 -7.31
C ASP A 222 -3.29 -25.61 -6.50
N SER A 223 -3.54 -24.62 -5.62
CA SER A 223 -2.54 -23.89 -4.81
C SER A 223 -1.58 -23.00 -5.60
N ASN A 224 -1.80 -22.82 -6.91
CA ASN A 224 -1.17 -21.72 -7.63
C ASN A 224 -1.82 -20.39 -7.22
N ALA A 225 -1.24 -19.27 -7.61
CA ALA A 225 -1.82 -17.95 -7.43
C ALA A 225 -1.58 -17.09 -8.67
N HIS A 226 -2.48 -16.12 -8.86
CA HIS A 226 -2.27 -15.03 -9.79
C HIS A 226 -2.65 -13.70 -9.11
N GLY A 227 -2.12 -12.60 -9.65
CA GLY A 227 -2.49 -11.25 -9.24
C GLY A 227 -2.94 -10.43 -10.44
N VAL A 228 -3.79 -9.44 -10.20
CA VAL A 228 -4.25 -8.51 -11.22
C VAL A 228 -4.23 -7.09 -10.68
N LEU A 229 -3.66 -6.19 -11.47
CA LEU A 229 -3.67 -4.74 -11.26
C LEU A 229 -4.54 -4.09 -12.33
N LEU A 230 -5.47 -3.22 -11.93
CA LEU A 230 -6.05 -2.20 -12.79
C LEU A 230 -5.29 -0.88 -12.58
N LEU A 231 -4.42 -0.48 -13.51
CA LEU A 231 -3.67 0.77 -13.38
C LEU A 231 -4.56 1.97 -13.75
N ASN A 232 -5.38 2.41 -12.79
CA ASN A 232 -6.31 3.52 -12.92
C ASN A 232 -6.37 4.31 -11.60
N SER A 233 -6.22 5.64 -11.67
CA SER A 233 -6.16 6.53 -10.51
C SER A 233 -7.47 7.28 -10.24
N ASN A 234 -8.46 7.18 -11.13
CA ASN A 234 -9.77 7.80 -10.89
C ASN A 234 -10.47 7.11 -9.71
N ALA A 235 -11.42 7.82 -9.10
CA ALA A 235 -12.26 7.20 -8.08
C ALA A 235 -12.98 5.98 -8.67
N GLN A 236 -12.94 4.88 -7.92
CA GLN A 236 -13.39 3.58 -8.38
C GLN A 236 -13.95 2.76 -7.23
N ASP A 237 -14.81 1.81 -7.55
CA ASP A 237 -15.17 0.74 -6.63
C ASP A 237 -14.99 -0.64 -7.28
N VAL A 238 -14.85 -1.63 -6.41
CA VAL A 238 -14.86 -3.04 -6.81
C VAL A 238 -15.94 -3.74 -6.01
N THR A 239 -16.78 -4.51 -6.68
CA THR A 239 -17.79 -5.36 -6.04
C THR A 239 -17.37 -6.82 -6.15
N LEU A 240 -17.42 -7.53 -5.03
CA LEU A 240 -17.23 -8.98 -4.95
C LEU A 240 -18.59 -9.67 -4.96
N SER A 241 -18.66 -10.85 -5.57
CA SER A 241 -19.88 -11.67 -5.61
C SER A 241 -19.63 -13.12 -5.16
N PRO A 242 -20.58 -13.77 -4.46
CA PRO A 242 -20.45 -15.13 -3.94
C PRO A 242 -20.18 -16.22 -5.00
N ASN A 243 -20.59 -15.99 -6.25
CA ASN A 243 -20.13 -16.77 -7.39
C ASN A 243 -18.87 -16.09 -7.93
N PRO A 244 -17.70 -16.59 -7.51
CA PRO A 244 -16.53 -15.76 -7.30
C PRO A 244 -16.25 -14.91 -8.51
N SER A 245 -16.58 -13.63 -8.40
CA SER A 245 -16.42 -12.64 -9.46
C SER A 245 -16.15 -11.28 -8.87
N LEU A 246 -15.49 -10.45 -9.67
CA LEU A 246 -15.06 -9.10 -9.36
C LEU A 246 -15.58 -8.18 -10.46
N THR A 247 -16.32 -7.15 -10.07
CA THR A 247 -16.78 -6.08 -10.97
C THR A 247 -16.03 -4.80 -10.63
N PHE A 248 -15.20 -4.32 -11.55
CA PHE A 248 -14.51 -3.04 -11.43
C PHE A 248 -15.39 -1.94 -12.02
N ARG A 249 -15.52 -0.81 -11.32
CA ARG A 249 -16.16 0.40 -11.85
C ARG A 249 -15.30 1.62 -11.57
N THR A 250 -14.94 2.36 -12.61
CA THR A 250 -14.16 3.60 -12.49
C THR A 250 -14.82 4.75 -13.22
N ILE A 251 -14.67 5.96 -12.70
CA ILE A 251 -15.31 7.17 -13.23
C ILE A 251 -14.47 7.90 -14.28
N GLY A 252 -13.38 7.32 -14.75
CA GLY A 252 -12.54 7.95 -15.76
C GLY A 252 -11.36 7.10 -16.18
N GLY A 253 -10.49 7.71 -16.98
CA GLY A 253 -9.28 7.06 -17.47
C GLY A 253 -9.57 5.95 -18.47
N ILE A 254 -8.80 4.86 -18.37
CA ILE A 254 -8.88 3.68 -19.24
C ILE A 254 -8.87 2.40 -18.40
N LEU A 255 -9.21 1.27 -19.04
CA LEU A 255 -9.03 -0.06 -18.47
C LEU A 255 -7.64 -0.61 -18.88
N ASP A 256 -6.63 -0.38 -18.03
CA ASP A 256 -5.25 -0.88 -18.23
C ASP A 256 -4.95 -1.98 -17.20
N PHE A 257 -4.99 -3.24 -17.63
CA PHE A 257 -4.84 -4.41 -16.75
C PHE A 257 -3.48 -5.10 -16.92
N TYR A 258 -2.85 -5.43 -15.79
CA TYR A 258 -1.66 -6.26 -15.71
C TYR A 258 -1.98 -7.55 -14.97
N LEU A 259 -1.60 -8.69 -15.54
CA LEU A 259 -1.79 -10.02 -14.94
C LEU A 259 -0.44 -10.63 -14.57
N PHE A 260 -0.33 -11.09 -13.34
CA PHE A 260 0.86 -11.70 -12.74
C PHE A 260 0.56 -13.16 -12.44
N MET A 261 1.29 -14.09 -13.06
CA MET A 261 0.89 -15.49 -13.19
C MET A 261 1.44 -16.42 -12.09
N GLY A 262 2.26 -15.91 -11.17
CA GLY A 262 2.83 -16.69 -10.08
C GLY A 262 3.91 -17.68 -10.53
N PRO A 263 3.95 -18.93 -10.03
CA PRO A 263 2.79 -19.68 -9.51
C PRO A 263 2.55 -19.56 -8.00
N THR A 264 3.51 -19.13 -7.19
CA THR A 264 3.29 -18.96 -5.74
C THR A 264 2.80 -17.55 -5.41
N PRO A 265 2.07 -17.35 -4.30
CA PRO A 265 1.69 -16.01 -3.85
C PRO A 265 2.88 -15.03 -3.76
N GLU A 266 4.02 -15.50 -3.25
CA GLU A 266 5.25 -14.69 -3.18
C GLU A 266 5.77 -14.29 -4.58
N SER A 267 5.75 -15.21 -5.54
CA SER A 267 6.15 -14.91 -6.92
C SER A 267 5.20 -13.96 -7.63
N VAL A 268 3.90 -13.94 -7.27
CA VAL A 268 2.94 -12.93 -7.75
C VAL A 268 3.37 -11.54 -7.28
N VAL A 269 3.69 -11.38 -6.00
CA VAL A 269 4.18 -10.09 -5.45
C VAL A 269 5.53 -9.68 -6.06
N GLN A 270 6.41 -10.65 -6.32
CA GLN A 270 7.65 -10.39 -7.06
C GLN A 270 7.38 -9.90 -8.49
N GLN A 271 6.47 -10.51 -9.24
CA GLN A 271 6.15 -10.03 -10.59
C GLN A 271 5.48 -8.66 -10.57
N TYR A 272 4.58 -8.43 -9.61
CA TYR A 272 3.92 -7.14 -9.41
C TYR A 272 4.95 -6.02 -9.14
N THR A 273 5.81 -6.20 -8.13
CA THR A 273 6.84 -5.21 -7.78
C THR A 273 7.94 -5.06 -8.84
N GLU A 274 8.12 -6.04 -9.73
CA GLU A 274 8.98 -5.87 -10.91
C GLU A 274 8.39 -4.84 -11.89
N ALA A 275 7.07 -4.88 -12.09
CA ALA A 275 6.36 -3.98 -12.99
C ALA A 275 6.22 -2.57 -12.42
N ILE A 276 5.88 -2.44 -11.13
CA ILE A 276 5.58 -1.13 -10.50
C ILE A 276 6.80 -0.45 -9.86
N GLY A 277 7.91 -1.16 -9.78
CA GLY A 277 9.13 -0.72 -9.09
C GLY A 277 9.33 -1.42 -7.75
N ARG A 278 10.55 -1.90 -7.53
CA ARG A 278 10.93 -2.58 -6.29
C ARG A 278 10.88 -1.60 -5.10
N PRO A 279 10.52 -2.08 -3.89
CA PRO A 279 10.61 -1.27 -2.69
C PRO A 279 11.99 -0.68 -2.48
N HIS A 280 12.09 0.53 -1.93
CA HIS A 280 13.38 1.10 -1.55
C HIS A 280 14.02 0.30 -0.40
N MET A 281 15.35 0.34 -0.34
CA MET A 281 16.07 -0.20 0.79
C MET A 281 16.08 0.84 1.93
N PRO A 282 15.46 0.56 3.10
CA PRO A 282 15.49 1.50 4.22
C PRO A 282 16.91 1.65 4.78
N ALA A 283 17.15 2.76 5.46
CA ALA A 283 18.32 2.89 6.32
C ALA A 283 18.16 1.96 7.53
N TYR A 284 19.25 1.33 8.00
CA TYR A 284 19.18 0.36 9.10
C TYR A 284 18.60 0.97 10.38
N TRP A 285 18.92 2.23 10.66
CA TRP A 285 18.41 2.94 11.84
C TRP A 285 16.89 3.13 11.83
N SER A 286 16.27 3.18 10.64
CA SER A 286 14.83 3.38 10.57
C SER A 286 14.06 2.14 11.03
N LEU A 287 14.68 0.96 10.96
CA LEU A 287 14.13 -0.26 11.55
C LEU A 287 14.19 -0.27 13.09
N GLY A 288 14.86 0.69 13.74
CA GLY A 288 14.75 0.89 15.17
C GLY A 288 13.33 1.27 15.61
N PHE A 289 13.07 1.21 16.90
CA PHE A 289 11.80 1.68 17.47
C PHE A 289 11.73 3.21 17.46
N GLN A 290 10.56 3.76 17.15
CA GLN A 290 10.35 5.18 16.92
C GLN A 290 9.33 5.73 17.91
N LEU A 291 9.58 6.93 18.43
CA LEU A 291 8.69 7.61 19.37
C LEU A 291 8.18 8.92 18.78
N SER A 292 6.88 9.13 18.91
CA SER A 292 6.17 10.30 18.41
C SER A 292 4.98 10.64 19.30
N ARG A 293 4.48 11.86 19.18
CA ARG A 293 3.11 12.25 19.54
C ARG A 293 2.78 13.59 18.88
N TRP A 294 1.52 13.79 18.57
CA TRP A 294 0.96 15.11 18.40
C TRP A 294 0.80 15.74 19.79
N GLY A 295 1.51 16.85 20.03
CA GLY A 295 1.40 17.61 21.27
C GLY A 295 2.33 17.15 22.38
N TYR A 296 3.65 17.14 22.12
CA TYR A 296 4.62 17.33 23.21
C TYR A 296 4.44 18.72 23.84
N GLY A 297 4.04 19.71 23.04
CA GLY A 297 3.62 21.04 23.44
C GLY A 297 4.76 21.99 23.79
N SER A 298 5.95 21.48 24.11
CA SER A 298 7.19 22.25 24.32
C SER A 298 8.43 21.34 24.26
N LEU A 299 9.60 21.95 24.08
CA LEU A 299 10.87 21.25 24.12
C LEU A 299 11.19 20.64 25.51
N ASP A 300 10.72 21.25 26.59
CA ASP A 300 10.98 20.75 27.95
C ASP A 300 10.28 19.41 28.20
N VAL A 301 9.00 19.30 27.83
CA VAL A 301 8.24 18.04 27.91
C VAL A 301 8.87 16.96 27.02
N LEU A 302 9.34 17.35 25.83
CA LEU A 302 10.04 16.43 24.95
C LEU A 302 11.35 15.92 25.59
N LYS A 303 12.16 16.80 26.19
CA LYS A 303 13.38 16.42 26.91
C LYS A 303 13.09 15.48 28.08
N GLU A 304 12.06 15.78 28.88
CA GLU A 304 11.62 14.89 29.97
C GLU A 304 11.22 13.50 29.46
N THR A 305 10.54 13.44 28.30
CA THR A 305 10.17 12.19 27.63
C THR A 305 11.40 11.40 27.20
N VAL A 306 12.36 12.05 26.55
CA VAL A 306 13.64 11.44 26.15
C VAL A 306 14.43 10.93 27.37
N ASP A 307 14.49 11.73 28.44
CA ASP A 307 15.21 11.38 29.66
C ASP A 307 14.57 10.19 30.39
N ARG A 308 13.24 10.08 30.42
CA ARG A 308 12.58 8.89 31.00
C ARG A 308 12.84 7.64 30.15
N MET A 309 12.77 7.74 28.82
CA MET A 309 13.06 6.60 27.93
C MET A 309 14.49 6.08 28.16
N LYS A 310 15.46 6.98 28.33
CA LYS A 310 16.84 6.66 28.70
C LYS A 310 16.95 6.04 30.09
N ARG A 311 16.28 6.61 31.10
CA ARG A 311 16.28 6.11 32.49
C ARG A 311 15.77 4.67 32.60
N TYR A 312 14.75 4.35 31.81
CA TYR A 312 14.16 3.00 31.73
C TYR A 312 14.84 2.10 30.70
N ASP A 313 15.94 2.54 30.06
CA ASP A 313 16.75 1.72 29.14
C ASP A 313 15.91 1.14 27.99
N ILE A 314 14.94 1.93 27.48
CA ILE A 314 14.07 1.53 26.37
C ILE A 314 14.83 1.73 25.05
N PRO A 315 15.00 0.69 24.20
CA PRO A 315 15.59 0.85 22.88
C PRO A 315 14.71 1.73 21.99
N TYR A 316 15.25 2.82 21.46
CA TYR A 316 14.57 3.66 20.47
C TYR A 316 15.60 4.48 19.66
N ASP A 317 15.43 4.53 18.35
CA ASP A 317 16.35 5.18 17.41
C ASP A 317 15.85 6.53 16.91
N VAL A 318 14.54 6.71 16.80
CA VAL A 318 13.95 7.85 16.08
C VAL A 318 13.05 8.67 16.98
N GLN A 319 13.30 9.98 17.03
CA GLN A 319 12.40 10.95 17.62
C GLN A 319 11.67 11.69 16.50
N HIS A 320 10.34 11.63 16.52
CA HIS A 320 9.48 12.38 15.61
C HIS A 320 9.08 13.72 16.22
N TYR A 321 8.82 14.69 15.34
CA TYR A 321 8.33 16.02 15.66
C TYR A 321 7.08 16.28 14.83
N ASP A 322 5.93 16.31 15.49
CA ASP A 322 4.63 16.65 14.90
C ASP A 322 4.45 18.18 14.82
N ILE A 323 3.33 18.66 14.31
CA ILE A 323 3.05 20.07 13.97
C ILE A 323 3.21 21.05 15.14
N ASP A 324 3.35 20.58 16.39
CA ASP A 324 3.61 21.43 17.55
C ASP A 324 5.02 22.03 17.56
N TYR A 325 6.00 21.45 16.83
CA TYR A 325 7.32 22.08 16.69
C TYR A 325 7.28 23.35 15.83
N MET A 326 6.31 23.46 14.92
CA MET A 326 6.21 24.54 13.94
C MET A 326 5.73 25.84 14.58
N GLU A 327 6.15 26.99 14.05
CA GLU A 327 5.56 28.26 14.44
C GLU A 327 4.13 28.32 13.89
N ARG A 328 3.12 28.31 14.77
CA ARG A 328 1.69 28.38 14.38
C ARG A 328 1.29 27.37 13.30
N ARG A 329 1.92 26.18 13.27
CA ARG A 329 1.68 25.11 12.27
C ARG A 329 2.01 25.54 10.84
N LEU A 330 2.99 26.44 10.69
CA LEU A 330 3.54 26.84 9.40
C LEU A 330 4.69 25.90 9.01
N ASP A 331 4.54 25.23 7.88
CA ASP A 331 5.58 24.41 7.29
C ASP A 331 6.90 25.19 7.11
N PHE A 332 8.04 24.50 7.22
CA PHE A 332 9.39 25.08 7.15
C PHE A 332 9.75 26.09 8.25
N THR A 333 9.01 26.13 9.35
CA THR A 333 9.31 26.98 10.52
C THR A 333 9.50 26.14 11.78
N TYR A 334 9.96 26.76 12.87
CA TYR A 334 9.83 26.20 14.21
C TYR A 334 9.56 27.28 15.26
N ASP A 335 8.77 26.95 16.28
CA ASP A 335 8.37 27.87 17.34
C ASP A 335 9.57 28.27 18.20
N LYS A 336 9.97 29.54 18.09
CA LYS A 336 11.14 30.11 18.79
C LYS A 336 10.92 30.32 20.29
N VAL A 337 9.71 30.10 20.80
CA VAL A 337 9.34 30.26 22.21
C VAL A 337 9.19 28.89 22.87
N LYS A 338 8.25 28.06 22.41
CA LYS A 338 7.97 26.74 22.98
C LYS A 338 9.06 25.71 22.65
N PHE A 339 9.73 25.88 21.52
CA PHE A 339 10.81 25.02 21.03
C PHE A 339 12.14 25.77 20.92
N ALA A 340 12.34 26.77 21.78
CA ALA A 340 13.62 27.47 21.93
C ALA A 340 14.76 26.48 22.26
N GLY A 341 15.77 26.38 21.38
CA GLY A 341 16.88 25.44 21.53
C GLY A 341 16.68 24.08 20.85
N LEU A 342 15.63 23.92 20.04
CA LEU A 342 15.36 22.69 19.28
C LEU A 342 16.53 22.29 18.34
N PRO A 343 17.15 23.20 17.56
CA PRO A 343 18.30 22.85 16.73
C PRO A 343 19.46 22.22 17.51
N GLU A 344 19.76 22.74 18.69
CA GLU A 344 20.81 22.22 19.57
C GLU A 344 20.44 20.86 20.14
N PHE A 345 19.18 20.67 20.53
CA PHE A 345 18.69 19.40 21.06
C PHE A 345 18.69 18.29 20.00
N MET A 346 18.30 18.58 18.75
CA MET A 346 18.40 17.61 17.65
C MET A 346 19.86 17.14 17.43
N LYS A 347 20.83 18.05 17.50
CA LYS A 347 22.27 17.71 17.43
C LYS A 347 22.72 16.85 18.61
N GLU A 348 22.19 17.10 19.81
CA GLU A 348 22.45 16.28 20.99
C GLU A 348 21.92 14.85 20.81
N LEU A 349 20.69 14.68 20.32
CA LEU A 349 20.11 13.37 20.03
C LEU A 349 20.96 12.60 19.00
N LYS A 350 21.41 13.27 17.93
CA LYS A 350 22.30 12.67 16.93
C LYS A 350 23.64 12.24 17.51
N LYS A 351 24.24 13.04 18.39
CA LYS A 351 25.47 12.66 19.10
C LYS A 351 25.27 11.40 19.95
N ASN A 352 24.06 11.17 20.45
CA ASN A 352 23.67 9.99 21.21
C ASN A 352 23.17 8.82 20.32
N GLY A 353 23.42 8.89 19.00
CA GLY A 353 23.10 7.82 18.06
C GLY A 353 21.64 7.72 17.65
N LYS A 354 20.83 8.77 17.88
CA LYS A 354 19.42 8.86 17.50
C LYS A 354 19.24 9.70 16.24
N HIS A 355 18.06 9.60 15.63
CA HIS A 355 17.70 10.25 14.38
C HIS A 355 16.44 11.09 14.56
N ASN A 356 16.35 12.20 13.85
CA ASN A 356 15.25 13.16 13.95
C ASN A 356 14.36 13.11 12.70
N VAL A 357 13.05 12.96 12.86
CA VAL A 357 12.10 12.99 11.74
C VAL A 357 11.08 14.10 11.97
N VAL A 358 10.92 14.99 11.01
CA VAL A 358 9.97 16.11 11.08
C VAL A 358 8.77 15.84 10.19
N ILE A 359 7.57 16.20 10.65
CA ILE A 359 6.37 16.22 9.81
C ILE A 359 6.41 17.44 8.87
N LEU A 360 5.89 17.30 7.65
CA LEU A 360 5.59 18.41 6.73
C LEU A 360 4.24 18.16 6.03
N ASP A 361 3.48 19.22 5.83
CA ASP A 361 2.12 19.18 5.28
C ASP A 361 2.03 19.80 3.86
N PRO A 362 1.12 19.33 2.99
CA PRO A 362 0.99 19.79 1.61
C PRO A 362 0.05 21.00 1.48
N PHE A 363 0.08 21.92 2.44
CA PHE A 363 -0.67 23.16 2.38
C PHE A 363 0.11 24.31 2.99
N ILE A 364 -0.08 25.48 2.43
CA ILE A 364 0.66 26.70 2.79
C ILE A 364 -0.38 27.79 3.01
N THR A 365 -0.41 28.39 4.20
CA THR A 365 -1.29 29.55 4.41
C THR A 365 -0.90 30.70 3.49
N LYS A 366 -1.90 31.36 2.93
CA LYS A 366 -1.73 32.53 2.04
C LYS A 366 -1.92 33.87 2.75
N ASP A 367 -2.29 33.85 4.03
CA ASP A 367 -2.75 35.04 4.77
C ASP A 367 -1.69 35.61 5.73
N GLU A 368 -0.43 35.20 5.57
CA GLU A 368 0.69 35.79 6.31
C GLU A 368 1.04 37.18 5.78
N GLU A 369 1.58 38.02 6.65
CA GLU A 369 2.00 39.37 6.28
C GLU A 369 3.09 39.33 5.19
N PRO A 370 3.05 40.24 4.19
CA PRO A 370 4.08 40.28 3.17
C PRO A 370 5.49 40.41 3.77
N GLY A 371 6.41 39.56 3.34
CA GLY A 371 7.79 39.46 3.79
C GLY A 371 8.02 38.51 4.97
N THR A 372 6.99 37.84 5.49
CA THR A 372 7.13 36.99 6.70
C THR A 372 7.11 35.49 6.44
N TYR A 373 6.53 35.04 5.31
CA TYR A 373 6.38 33.62 5.03
C TYR A 373 6.93 33.20 3.66
N ARG A 374 8.23 32.88 3.67
CA ARG A 374 9.04 32.52 2.49
C ARG A 374 8.42 31.42 1.63
N ALA A 375 7.82 30.40 2.24
CA ALA A 375 7.28 29.25 1.53
C ALA A 375 6.13 29.66 0.59
N TYR A 376 5.22 30.51 1.08
CA TYR A 376 4.14 31.07 0.29
C TYR A 376 4.65 32.00 -0.81
N GLU A 377 5.53 32.95 -0.47
CA GLU A 377 6.04 33.93 -1.44
C GLU A 377 6.76 33.29 -2.62
N LEU A 378 7.64 32.31 -2.33
CA LEU A 378 8.34 31.57 -3.38
C LEU A 378 7.36 30.77 -4.24
N GLY A 379 6.39 30.10 -3.60
CA GLY A 379 5.41 29.30 -4.32
C GLY A 379 4.54 30.16 -5.24
N GLN A 380 4.18 31.36 -4.78
CA GLN A 380 3.45 32.35 -5.57
C GLN A 380 4.29 32.90 -6.73
N GLU A 381 5.57 33.17 -6.52
CA GLU A 381 6.52 33.60 -7.57
C GLU A 381 6.70 32.52 -8.64
N MET A 382 6.83 31.25 -8.22
CA MET A 382 7.09 30.12 -9.11
C MET A 382 5.84 29.57 -9.78
N GLY A 383 4.65 29.85 -9.23
CA GLY A 383 3.36 29.36 -9.73
C GLY A 383 3.16 27.87 -9.48
N VAL A 384 3.34 27.42 -8.23
CA VAL A 384 3.38 26.00 -7.85
C VAL A 384 2.04 25.43 -7.37
N TRP A 385 0.99 26.25 -7.30
CA TRP A 385 -0.27 25.87 -6.68
C TRP A 385 -1.16 25.04 -7.62
N VAL A 386 -1.98 24.16 -7.04
CA VAL A 386 -3.21 23.67 -7.68
C VAL A 386 -4.11 24.88 -7.91
N ASN A 387 -4.66 25.03 -9.11
CA ASN A 387 -5.51 26.14 -9.48
C ASN A 387 -6.99 25.75 -9.53
N ASN A 388 -7.86 26.75 -9.43
CA ASN A 388 -9.27 26.65 -9.76
C ASN A 388 -9.48 26.20 -11.22
N SER A 389 -10.74 25.98 -11.60
CA SER A 389 -11.10 25.55 -12.96
C SER A 389 -10.71 26.53 -14.08
N ASP A 390 -10.42 27.80 -13.74
CA ASP A 390 -9.85 28.80 -14.66
C ASP A 390 -8.39 28.53 -15.04
N GLY A 391 -7.71 27.63 -14.33
CA GLY A 391 -6.31 27.24 -14.53
C GLY A 391 -5.28 28.29 -14.12
N VAL A 392 -5.69 29.40 -13.50
CA VAL A 392 -4.81 30.54 -13.18
C VAL A 392 -4.89 30.95 -11.70
N THR A 393 -6.09 30.95 -11.12
CA THR A 393 -6.29 31.38 -9.73
C THR A 393 -6.02 30.20 -8.80
N PRO A 394 -5.19 30.31 -7.76
CA PRO A 394 -4.95 29.21 -6.82
C PRO A 394 -6.24 28.70 -6.17
N ALA A 395 -6.36 27.37 -6.04
CA ALA A 395 -7.41 26.74 -5.26
C ALA A 395 -7.13 26.99 -3.76
N VAL A 396 -8.17 27.42 -3.04
CA VAL A 396 -8.05 27.87 -1.65
C VAL A 396 -8.93 27.04 -0.73
N GLY A 397 -8.34 26.38 0.25
CA GLY A 397 -9.01 25.58 1.28
C GLY A 397 -8.66 26.03 2.71
N GLN A 398 -8.85 25.13 3.67
CA GLN A 398 -8.54 25.35 5.09
C GLN A 398 -7.81 24.13 5.66
N ALA A 399 -6.83 24.39 6.51
CA ALA A 399 -5.95 23.37 7.07
C ALA A 399 -5.43 23.75 8.46
N TRP A 400 -4.33 23.13 8.90
CA TRP A 400 -3.72 23.37 10.21
C TRP A 400 -3.28 24.81 10.50
N PRO A 401 -2.57 25.52 9.59
CA PRO A 401 -2.14 26.88 9.83
C PRO A 401 -3.33 27.85 9.88
N PRO A 402 -3.17 29.03 10.52
CA PRO A 402 -4.23 30.03 10.58
C PRO A 402 -4.54 30.59 9.18
N GLY A 403 -5.82 30.94 8.98
CA GLY A 403 -6.29 31.53 7.74
C GLY A 403 -6.55 30.50 6.64
N ASP A 404 -6.60 30.99 5.41
CA ASP A 404 -6.83 30.21 4.21
C ASP A 404 -5.54 29.60 3.69
N SER A 405 -5.64 28.41 3.11
CA SER A 405 -4.48 27.66 2.61
C SER A 405 -4.54 27.37 1.11
N VAL A 406 -3.38 27.40 0.46
CA VAL A 406 -3.16 26.94 -0.92
C VAL A 406 -2.40 25.62 -0.93
N PHE A 407 -2.56 24.83 -1.98
CA PHE A 407 -2.05 23.46 -2.08
C PHE A 407 -1.01 23.37 -3.20
N PRO A 408 0.23 22.92 -2.93
CA PRO A 408 1.22 22.70 -3.98
C PRO A 408 0.80 21.58 -4.93
N ASP A 409 0.98 21.79 -6.22
CA ASP A 409 0.79 20.78 -7.25
C ASP A 409 2.10 20.02 -7.47
N TYR A 410 2.29 18.90 -6.77
CA TYR A 410 3.51 18.09 -6.89
C TYR A 410 3.68 17.39 -8.26
N THR A 411 2.68 17.48 -9.14
CA THR A 411 2.82 17.01 -10.53
C THR A 411 3.53 18.03 -11.42
N ASN A 412 3.65 19.28 -10.97
CA ASN A 412 4.38 20.34 -11.65
C ASN A 412 5.90 20.27 -11.32
N PRO A 413 6.79 20.19 -12.32
CA PRO A 413 8.23 20.18 -12.10
C PRO A 413 8.77 21.38 -11.30
N ARG A 414 8.12 22.55 -11.39
CA ARG A 414 8.50 23.73 -10.59
C ARG A 414 8.20 23.56 -9.10
N THR A 415 7.16 22.81 -8.76
CA THR A 415 6.86 22.47 -7.36
C THR A 415 7.95 21.60 -6.77
N VAL A 416 8.56 20.71 -7.57
CA VAL A 416 9.71 19.90 -7.13
C VAL A 416 10.91 20.79 -6.81
N GLU A 417 11.18 21.81 -7.63
CA GLU A 417 12.26 22.78 -7.37
C GLU A 417 11.99 23.60 -6.10
N TRP A 418 10.77 24.13 -5.95
CA TRP A 418 10.31 24.86 -4.77
C TRP A 418 10.43 24.02 -3.49
N TRP A 419 9.90 22.79 -3.52
CA TRP A 419 9.93 21.86 -2.40
C TRP A 419 11.36 21.49 -2.01
N THR A 420 12.21 21.23 -3.02
CA THR A 420 13.62 20.91 -2.80
C THR A 420 14.34 22.06 -2.11
N GLN A 421 14.14 23.28 -2.59
CA GLN A 421 14.76 24.47 -2.00
C GLN A 421 14.36 24.65 -0.53
N LEU A 422 13.07 24.61 -0.22
CA LEU A 422 12.58 24.84 1.15
C LEU A 422 12.99 23.72 2.12
N CYS A 423 13.00 22.47 1.67
CA CYS A 423 13.49 21.36 2.50
C CYS A 423 14.99 21.51 2.81
N LEU A 424 15.81 21.92 1.84
CA LEU A 424 17.25 22.17 2.08
C LEU A 424 17.48 23.37 3.01
N GLU A 425 16.70 24.44 2.84
CA GLU A 425 16.74 25.60 3.76
C GLU A 425 16.32 25.19 5.18
N LEU A 426 15.29 24.34 5.33
CA LEU A 426 14.88 23.78 6.62
C LEU A 426 15.99 22.91 7.23
N LYS A 427 16.68 22.10 6.42
CA LYS A 427 17.79 21.25 6.85
C LYS A 427 18.94 22.05 7.48
N ASP A 428 19.21 23.24 6.94
CA ASP A 428 20.24 24.14 7.49
C ASP A 428 19.87 24.68 8.89
N VAL A 429 18.58 24.71 9.22
CA VAL A 429 18.06 25.17 10.51
C VAL A 429 17.84 24.01 11.49
N LEU A 430 17.16 22.95 11.03
CA LEU A 430 16.85 21.74 11.78
C LEU A 430 17.54 20.56 11.10
N ASP A 431 18.54 20.00 11.78
CA ASP A 431 19.35 18.88 11.26
C ASP A 431 18.56 17.55 11.29
N TYR A 432 17.47 17.47 10.52
CA TYR A 432 16.59 16.30 10.39
C TYR A 432 17.24 15.18 9.56
N ASP A 433 16.88 13.93 9.83
CA ASP A 433 17.39 12.74 9.13
C ASP A 433 16.33 12.09 8.21
N GLY A 434 15.07 12.48 8.37
CA GLY A 434 13.96 12.03 7.52
C GLY A 434 12.77 12.98 7.58
N ILE A 435 11.84 12.78 6.65
CA ILE A 435 10.61 13.58 6.56
C ILE A 435 9.40 12.65 6.62
N TRP A 436 8.42 13.01 7.44
CA TRP A 436 7.09 12.44 7.47
C TRP A 436 6.17 13.40 6.71
N ILE A 437 5.59 12.97 5.59
CA ILE A 437 4.62 13.77 4.83
C ILE A 437 3.21 13.29 5.16
N ASP A 438 2.41 14.17 5.74
CA ASP A 438 1.04 13.88 6.16
C ASP A 438 0.02 14.68 5.35
N MET A 439 -1.27 14.44 5.54
CA MET A 439 -2.35 15.26 4.97
C MET A 439 -2.38 15.32 3.43
N ASN A 440 -1.77 14.33 2.78
CA ASN A 440 -1.45 14.35 1.35
C ASN A 440 -2.37 13.50 0.47
N GLU A 441 -3.62 13.31 0.88
CA GLU A 441 -4.68 12.79 0.03
C GLU A 441 -5.02 13.67 -1.20
N PRO A 442 -5.05 15.03 -1.17
CA PRO A 442 -4.77 16.01 -0.11
C PRO A 442 -5.98 16.28 0.81
N SER A 443 -5.73 16.40 2.10
CA SER A 443 -6.77 16.70 3.09
C SER A 443 -7.11 18.19 3.11
N ASN A 444 -8.40 18.50 3.18
CA ASN A 444 -8.94 19.83 3.34
C ASN A 444 -10.00 19.83 4.45
N PHE A 445 -9.97 20.80 5.37
CA PHE A 445 -10.93 20.89 6.48
C PHE A 445 -12.31 21.40 6.06
N MET A 446 -12.43 21.82 4.81
CA MET A 446 -13.69 22.17 4.16
C MET A 446 -13.93 21.27 2.94
N ARG A 447 -15.19 21.23 2.49
CA ARG A 447 -15.57 20.54 1.25
C ARG A 447 -15.23 21.41 0.05
N GLY A 448 -14.38 20.90 -0.85
CA GLY A 448 -13.99 21.58 -2.08
C GLY A 448 -12.97 22.69 -1.86
N GLN A 449 -13.29 23.90 -2.30
CA GLN A 449 -12.46 25.09 -2.11
C GLN A 449 -13.37 26.32 -2.01
N MET A 450 -12.80 27.51 -1.75
CA MET A 450 -13.57 28.76 -1.75
C MET A 450 -13.78 29.33 -3.16
N PRO A 451 -15.00 29.79 -3.52
CA PRO A 451 -16.22 29.87 -2.68
C PRO A 451 -17.05 28.57 -2.65
N GLY A 452 -16.67 27.55 -3.43
CA GLY A 452 -17.31 26.24 -3.51
C GLY A 452 -16.91 25.53 -4.80
N CYS A 453 -17.43 24.32 -5.03
CA CYS A 453 -17.28 23.63 -6.31
C CYS A 453 -18.37 24.03 -7.30
N SER A 454 -17.99 24.28 -8.54
CA SER A 454 -18.94 24.65 -9.59
C SER A 454 -19.85 23.46 -9.98
N GLU A 455 -21.08 23.74 -10.40
CA GLU A 455 -22.02 22.69 -10.86
C GLU A 455 -21.63 22.21 -12.27
N ASN A 456 -20.89 21.10 -12.36
CA ASN A 456 -20.50 20.46 -13.61
C ASN A 456 -20.32 18.95 -13.46
N GLU A 457 -20.11 18.26 -14.58
CA GLU A 457 -20.00 16.80 -14.65
C GLU A 457 -18.73 16.24 -13.96
N LEU A 458 -17.69 17.03 -13.68
CA LEU A 458 -16.51 16.57 -12.94
C LEU A 458 -16.76 16.60 -11.42
N ASN A 459 -17.33 17.70 -10.92
CA ASN A 459 -17.64 17.86 -9.51
C ASN A 459 -18.83 16.99 -9.06
N TYR A 460 -19.77 16.75 -9.99
CA TYR A 460 -20.98 15.94 -9.79
C TYR A 460 -21.12 14.94 -10.94
N PRO A 461 -20.30 13.88 -10.98
CA PRO A 461 -20.31 12.91 -12.07
C PRO A 461 -21.61 12.10 -12.12
N PRO A 462 -21.97 11.57 -13.30
CA PRO A 462 -23.18 10.77 -13.48
C PRO A 462 -23.20 9.49 -12.63
N TYR A 463 -22.01 8.99 -12.24
CA TYR A 463 -21.84 7.91 -11.29
C TYR A 463 -20.81 8.33 -10.25
N THR A 464 -21.15 8.17 -8.97
CA THR A 464 -20.22 8.37 -7.85
C THR A 464 -20.00 7.01 -7.18
N PRO A 465 -18.75 6.53 -7.08
CA PRO A 465 -18.45 5.29 -6.37
C PRO A 465 -18.91 5.35 -4.92
N SER A 466 -18.89 4.22 -4.22
CA SER A 466 -19.29 4.12 -2.81
C SER A 466 -18.28 4.76 -1.84
N ILE A 467 -18.01 6.05 -2.01
CA ILE A 467 -17.15 6.86 -1.15
C ILE A 467 -17.92 7.42 0.05
N SER A 468 -17.20 7.71 1.14
CA SER A 468 -17.75 8.43 2.29
C SER A 468 -18.46 9.73 1.83
N ASP A 469 -19.67 9.96 2.35
CA ASP A 469 -20.51 11.15 2.08
C ASP A 469 -20.93 11.39 0.62
N ARG A 470 -20.62 10.47 -0.31
CA ARG A 470 -21.02 10.49 -1.73
C ARG A 470 -20.67 11.78 -2.47
N SER A 471 -19.58 12.45 -2.09
CA SER A 471 -19.03 13.59 -2.83
C SER A 471 -17.54 13.46 -3.01
N LEU A 472 -17.07 13.63 -4.25
CA LEU A 472 -15.64 13.61 -4.59
C LEU A 472 -14.85 14.79 -4.00
N ALA A 473 -15.53 15.85 -3.56
CA ALA A 473 -14.92 17.04 -2.95
C ALA A 473 -14.95 17.00 -1.42
N GLU A 474 -15.49 15.93 -0.81
CA GLU A 474 -15.54 15.82 0.64
C GLU A 474 -14.12 15.68 1.20
N LYS A 475 -13.76 16.56 2.14
CA LYS A 475 -12.42 16.64 2.76
C LYS A 475 -11.25 16.78 1.78
N THR A 476 -11.48 17.30 0.58
CA THR A 476 -10.45 17.55 -0.44
C THR A 476 -10.84 18.73 -1.34
N LEU A 477 -10.01 19.06 -2.33
CA LEU A 477 -10.25 20.11 -3.33
C LEU A 477 -11.34 19.73 -4.34
N CYS A 478 -11.86 20.70 -5.09
CA CYS A 478 -12.86 20.42 -6.12
C CYS A 478 -12.26 19.56 -7.24
N PRO A 479 -12.96 18.51 -7.71
CA PRO A 479 -12.49 17.68 -8.82
C PRO A 479 -12.16 18.42 -10.12
N ASP A 480 -12.82 19.54 -10.41
CA ASP A 480 -12.53 20.38 -11.59
C ASP A 480 -11.32 21.32 -11.42
N SER A 481 -10.64 21.28 -10.28
CA SER A 481 -9.37 22.00 -10.06
C SER A 481 -8.29 21.50 -11.01
N LYS A 482 -7.37 22.39 -11.38
CA LYS A 482 -6.33 22.14 -12.37
C LYS A 482 -4.99 21.87 -11.69
N THR A 483 -4.40 20.73 -12.03
CA THR A 483 -3.00 20.37 -11.80
C THR A 483 -2.26 20.41 -13.15
N TYR A 484 -0.95 20.32 -13.12
CA TYR A 484 -0.07 20.32 -14.27
C TYR A 484 -0.32 19.11 -15.18
N LEU A 485 -0.66 17.94 -14.62
CA LEU A 485 -1.00 16.74 -15.39
C LEU A 485 -2.47 16.68 -15.85
N GLY A 486 -3.35 17.52 -15.32
CA GLY A 486 -4.76 17.59 -15.72
C GLY A 486 -5.70 17.92 -14.56
N ASP A 487 -6.95 17.51 -14.68
CA ASP A 487 -7.95 17.76 -13.64
C ASP A 487 -7.66 16.97 -12.36
N HIS A 488 -7.96 17.56 -11.20
CA HIS A 488 -7.90 16.90 -9.90
C HIS A 488 -8.76 15.63 -9.88
N TYR A 489 -9.86 15.60 -10.64
CA TYR A 489 -10.69 14.43 -10.91
C TYR A 489 -9.90 13.17 -11.34
N ASN A 490 -8.82 13.34 -12.10
CA ASN A 490 -7.96 12.23 -12.57
C ASN A 490 -6.70 12.04 -11.70
N THR A 491 -6.26 13.11 -11.04
CA THR A 491 -4.96 13.17 -10.35
C THR A 491 -5.06 13.14 -8.83
N HIS A 492 -6.27 13.16 -8.26
CA HIS A 492 -6.52 13.16 -6.82
C HIS A 492 -5.76 12.04 -6.10
N SER A 493 -5.99 10.78 -6.49
CA SER A 493 -5.32 9.62 -5.91
C SER A 493 -3.80 9.55 -6.19
N LEU A 494 -3.25 10.51 -6.93
CA LEU A 494 -1.82 10.62 -7.22
C LEU A 494 -1.13 11.72 -6.39
N PHE A 495 -1.86 12.46 -5.56
CA PHE A 495 -1.31 13.61 -4.85
C PHE A 495 -0.15 13.20 -3.92
N GLY A 496 -0.38 12.31 -2.95
CA GLY A 496 0.68 11.80 -2.07
C GLY A 496 1.77 11.02 -2.81
N TRP A 497 1.39 10.26 -3.85
CA TRP A 497 2.35 9.58 -4.73
C TRP A 497 3.32 10.56 -5.40
N SER A 498 2.80 11.68 -5.92
CA SER A 498 3.60 12.71 -6.60
C SER A 498 4.45 13.54 -5.63
N GLN A 499 4.09 13.64 -4.35
CA GLN A 499 4.89 14.28 -3.31
C GLN A 499 6.03 13.37 -2.80
N THR A 500 5.81 12.05 -2.78
CA THR A 500 6.73 11.10 -2.15
C THR A 500 8.09 11.05 -2.83
N GLU A 501 8.16 10.98 -4.17
CA GLU A 501 9.44 10.92 -4.90
C GLU A 501 10.29 12.20 -4.76
N PRO A 502 9.75 13.42 -4.96
CA PRO A 502 10.46 14.67 -4.65
C PRO A 502 11.02 14.70 -3.23
N THR A 503 10.21 14.27 -2.25
CA THR A 503 10.62 14.23 -0.84
C THR A 503 11.76 13.23 -0.62
N PHE A 504 11.68 12.05 -1.23
CA PHE A 504 12.75 11.06 -1.17
C PHE A 504 14.06 11.60 -1.72
N ASN A 505 14.00 12.24 -2.89
CA ASN A 505 15.18 12.80 -3.54
C ASN A 505 15.80 13.95 -2.72
N VAL A 506 15.00 14.86 -2.17
CA VAL A 506 15.55 15.95 -1.35
C VAL A 506 16.10 15.44 -0.02
N VAL A 507 15.50 14.43 0.62
CA VAL A 507 16.08 13.84 1.84
C VAL A 507 17.45 13.21 1.53
N GLN A 508 17.60 12.52 0.40
CA GLN A 508 18.91 12.01 -0.03
C GLN A 508 19.92 13.14 -0.27
N GLN A 509 19.49 14.22 -0.91
CA GLN A 509 20.34 15.39 -1.16
C GLN A 509 20.74 16.11 0.14
N ALA A 510 19.81 16.28 1.06
CA ALA A 510 19.98 16.97 2.34
C ALA A 510 20.91 16.21 3.29
N THR A 511 20.84 14.88 3.29
CA THR A 511 21.58 14.03 4.23
C THR A 511 22.83 13.39 3.63
N GLY A 512 22.89 13.23 2.30
CA GLY A 512 23.88 12.39 1.63
C GLY A 512 23.72 10.89 1.90
N LYS A 513 22.58 10.47 2.46
CA LYS A 513 22.28 9.12 2.94
C LYS A 513 20.96 8.61 2.34
N ARG A 514 20.65 7.33 2.54
CA ARG A 514 19.35 6.75 2.19
C ARG A 514 18.24 7.55 2.85
N ALA A 515 17.23 7.89 2.06
CA ALA A 515 16.13 8.68 2.55
C ALA A 515 15.21 7.86 3.45
N PHE A 516 14.72 8.53 4.49
CA PHE A 516 13.53 8.14 5.21
C PHE A 516 12.40 9.08 4.80
N VAL A 517 11.38 8.52 4.15
CA VAL A 517 10.12 9.20 3.83
C VAL A 517 8.98 8.32 4.31
N LEU A 518 8.09 8.89 5.12
CA LEU A 518 6.88 8.23 5.58
C LEU A 518 5.68 9.00 5.04
N SER A 519 4.85 8.39 4.18
CA SER A 519 3.69 9.04 3.55
C SER A 519 2.37 8.46 4.03
N ARG A 520 1.35 9.30 4.21
CA ARG A 520 -0.02 8.82 4.49
C ARG A 520 -0.67 8.32 3.21
N SER A 521 -0.94 9.20 2.27
CA SER A 521 -1.55 8.81 1.01
C SER A 521 -0.55 8.09 0.11
N THR A 522 -1.01 7.02 -0.54
CA THR A 522 -0.19 6.17 -1.41
C THR A 522 -0.96 5.72 -2.64
N PHE A 523 -0.23 5.55 -3.75
CA PHE A 523 -0.70 4.89 -4.97
C PHE A 523 0.24 3.72 -5.34
N VAL A 524 -0.13 2.98 -6.38
CA VAL A 524 0.69 1.92 -6.99
C VAL A 524 2.14 2.40 -7.22
N GLY A 525 3.13 1.68 -6.65
CA GLY A 525 4.55 2.01 -6.78
C GLY A 525 5.14 2.89 -5.67
N SER A 526 4.34 3.41 -4.72
CA SER A 526 4.83 4.33 -3.68
C SER A 526 5.97 3.75 -2.83
N GLY A 527 5.99 2.43 -2.63
CA GLY A 527 7.05 1.74 -1.87
C GLY A 527 8.47 1.92 -2.42
N LYS A 528 8.59 2.32 -3.70
CA LYS A 528 9.87 2.65 -4.35
C LYS A 528 10.54 3.90 -3.76
N HIS A 529 9.78 4.79 -3.13
CA HIS A 529 10.28 6.08 -2.63
C HIS A 529 9.86 6.41 -1.20
N GLY A 530 9.16 5.52 -0.50
CA GLY A 530 8.78 5.77 0.89
C GLY A 530 8.17 4.56 1.57
N GLY A 531 7.93 4.73 2.86
CA GLY A 531 7.10 3.85 3.67
C GLY A 531 5.73 4.46 3.95
N HIS A 532 4.93 3.73 4.71
CA HIS A 532 3.57 4.12 5.06
C HIS A 532 3.25 3.72 6.51
N TRP A 533 2.22 4.33 7.10
CA TRP A 533 1.59 3.87 8.34
C TRP A 533 0.07 3.87 8.14
N LEU A 534 -0.64 2.96 8.80
CA LEU A 534 -2.09 2.75 8.60
C LEU A 534 -3.01 3.89 9.09
N GLY A 535 -2.46 5.10 9.26
CA GLY A 535 -3.19 6.29 9.65
C GLY A 535 -3.68 6.32 11.10
N ASP A 536 -4.71 7.12 11.32
CA ASP A 536 -5.22 7.59 12.61
C ASP A 536 -6.08 6.52 13.30
N ASN A 537 -5.48 5.38 13.61
CA ASN A 537 -6.14 4.26 14.28
C ASN A 537 -6.62 4.63 15.70
N PHE A 538 -7.49 3.80 16.28
CA PHE A 538 -8.01 4.02 17.63
C PHE A 538 -7.33 3.12 18.65
N SER A 539 -7.20 3.58 19.90
CA SER A 539 -6.76 2.79 21.05
C SER A 539 -7.83 1.78 21.46
N GLN A 540 -8.09 0.78 20.60
CA GLN A 540 -9.07 -0.28 20.79
C GLN A 540 -8.51 -1.64 20.33
N TRP A 541 -8.96 -2.74 20.93
CA TRP A 541 -8.50 -4.09 20.59
C TRP A 541 -8.82 -4.50 19.14
N LYS A 542 -9.92 -4.00 18.56
CA LYS A 542 -10.25 -4.26 17.16
C LYS A 542 -9.22 -3.65 16.21
N ASP A 543 -8.71 -2.45 16.51
CA ASP A 543 -7.70 -1.74 15.71
C ASP A 543 -6.34 -2.44 15.83
N LEU A 544 -6.00 -2.91 17.03
CA LEU A 544 -4.85 -3.78 17.22
C LEU A 544 -4.95 -5.03 16.33
N ARG A 545 -6.11 -5.69 16.27
CA ARG A 545 -6.30 -6.85 15.37
C ARG A 545 -6.20 -6.45 13.89
N ARG A 546 -6.91 -5.41 13.47
CA ARG A 546 -6.95 -4.91 12.08
C ARG A 546 -5.59 -4.45 11.57
N SER A 547 -4.71 -3.97 12.45
CA SER A 547 -3.35 -3.59 12.07
C SER A 547 -2.58 -4.73 11.39
N ILE A 548 -2.81 -5.99 11.80
CA ILE A 548 -2.14 -7.16 11.19
C ILE A 548 -2.63 -7.35 9.75
N VAL A 549 -3.94 -7.18 9.52
CA VAL A 549 -4.54 -7.27 8.19
C VAL A 549 -3.95 -6.20 7.26
N GLY A 550 -3.96 -4.93 7.68
CA GLY A 550 -3.41 -3.84 6.87
C GLY A 550 -1.91 -4.04 6.58
N ILE A 551 -1.11 -4.45 7.57
CA ILE A 551 0.32 -4.73 7.35
C ILE A 551 0.55 -5.85 6.32
N LEU A 552 -0.27 -6.91 6.34
CA LEU A 552 -0.20 -8.00 5.36
C LEU A 552 -0.55 -7.49 3.96
N GLU A 553 -1.57 -6.65 3.83
CA GLU A 553 -2.01 -6.08 2.54
C GLU A 553 -0.96 -5.16 1.94
N PHE A 554 -0.37 -4.25 2.71
CA PHE A 554 0.68 -3.36 2.22
C PHE A 554 1.96 -4.10 1.81
N ASN A 555 2.21 -5.30 2.36
CA ASN A 555 3.25 -6.18 1.84
C ASN A 555 2.89 -6.72 0.44
N LEU A 556 1.62 -7.03 0.17
CA LEU A 556 1.16 -7.36 -1.19
C LEU A 556 1.31 -6.16 -2.15
N PHE A 557 1.07 -4.94 -1.65
CA PHE A 557 1.17 -3.70 -2.44
C PHE A 557 2.61 -3.24 -2.70
N GLY A 558 3.62 -3.99 -2.22
CA GLY A 558 5.02 -3.62 -2.40
C GLY A 558 5.47 -2.44 -1.53
N ILE A 559 4.86 -2.28 -0.35
CA ILE A 559 5.23 -1.28 0.65
C ILE A 559 5.54 -2.01 1.97
N PRO A 560 6.65 -2.77 2.04
CA PRO A 560 6.98 -3.58 3.21
C PRO A 560 7.39 -2.75 4.44
N TYR A 561 7.78 -1.49 4.25
CA TYR A 561 8.04 -0.55 5.35
C TYR A 561 6.71 0.05 5.85
N ILE A 562 5.97 -0.76 6.60
CA ILE A 562 4.61 -0.48 7.07
C ILE A 562 4.45 -0.80 8.56
N GLY A 563 3.55 -0.07 9.23
CA GLY A 563 3.15 -0.29 10.62
C GLY A 563 1.87 0.46 10.97
N ALA A 564 1.38 0.24 12.19
CA ALA A 564 0.32 1.04 12.79
C ALA A 564 0.86 1.81 14.00
N ASP A 565 0.18 2.89 14.39
CA ASP A 565 0.54 3.62 15.59
C ASP A 565 0.27 2.76 16.83
N ILE A 566 1.37 2.36 17.47
CA ILE A 566 1.37 1.42 18.59
C ILE A 566 0.69 2.07 19.79
N CYS A 567 -0.20 1.32 20.44
CA CYS A 567 -1.13 1.73 21.50
C CYS A 567 -2.36 2.51 21.02
N GLY A 568 -2.43 2.84 19.73
CA GLY A 568 -3.51 3.59 19.08
C GLY A 568 -3.29 5.10 19.16
N PHE A 569 -3.66 5.81 18.10
CA PHE A 569 -3.51 7.27 18.00
C PHE A 569 -4.67 7.99 18.68
N ASN A 570 -5.90 7.66 18.31
CA ASN A 570 -7.13 8.25 18.84
C ASN A 570 -7.58 7.55 20.14
N TYR A 571 -8.12 8.34 21.08
CA TYR A 571 -8.54 7.93 22.44
C TYR A 571 -7.38 7.58 23.40
N ASN A 572 -7.68 7.59 24.70
CA ASN A 572 -6.74 7.13 25.72
C ASN A 572 -6.59 5.61 25.66
N THR A 573 -5.35 5.13 25.54
CA THR A 573 -5.04 3.71 25.69
C THR A 573 -5.19 3.22 27.14
N THR A 574 -5.24 1.90 27.32
CA THR A 574 -5.19 1.27 28.64
C THR A 574 -3.84 0.57 28.85
N TYR A 575 -3.47 0.32 30.11
CA TYR A 575 -2.23 -0.38 30.44
C TYR A 575 -2.12 -1.74 29.71
N GLU A 576 -3.19 -2.55 29.73
CA GLU A 576 -3.18 -3.87 29.10
C GLU A 576 -3.09 -3.77 27.57
N LEU A 577 -3.94 -2.93 26.96
CA LEU A 577 -3.96 -2.74 25.51
C LEU A 577 -2.59 -2.26 25.02
N CYS A 578 -2.03 -1.21 25.62
CA CYS A 578 -0.76 -0.65 25.19
C CYS A 578 0.39 -1.66 25.41
N LEU A 579 0.36 -2.45 26.47
CA LEU A 579 1.39 -3.46 26.69
C LEU A 579 1.32 -4.60 25.67
N ARG A 580 0.12 -5.07 25.29
CA ARG A 580 -0.07 -6.04 24.20
C ARG A 580 0.29 -5.45 22.84
N TRP A 581 -0.02 -4.18 22.60
CA TRP A 581 0.33 -3.51 21.37
C TRP A 581 1.84 -3.29 21.26
N MET A 582 2.53 -2.92 22.34
CA MET A 582 3.99 -2.87 22.38
C MET A 582 4.62 -4.24 22.06
N GLN A 583 3.99 -5.34 22.49
CA GLN A 583 4.46 -6.68 22.18
C GLN A 583 4.42 -6.98 20.68
N VAL A 584 3.27 -6.85 20.03
CA VAL A 584 3.12 -7.15 18.60
C VAL A 584 3.73 -6.07 17.70
N GLY A 585 3.60 -4.80 18.09
CA GLY A 585 4.13 -3.65 17.38
C GLY A 585 5.65 -3.60 17.33
N SER A 586 6.33 -4.25 18.28
CA SER A 586 7.78 -4.50 18.18
C SER A 586 8.16 -5.35 16.95
N PHE A 587 7.20 -6.04 16.34
CA PHE A 587 7.39 -6.88 15.15
C PHE A 587 6.75 -6.27 13.89
N TYR A 588 6.29 -5.02 13.92
CA TYR A 588 5.97 -4.29 12.69
C TYR A 588 7.26 -3.87 11.98
N PRO A 589 7.34 -3.94 10.64
CA PRO A 589 8.53 -3.45 9.91
C PRO A 589 8.85 -1.99 10.24
N PHE A 590 7.84 -1.11 10.20
CA PHE A 590 7.88 0.22 10.79
C PHE A 590 7.25 0.19 12.18
N SER A 591 8.03 0.47 13.24
CA SER A 591 7.60 0.32 14.62
C SER A 591 7.62 1.67 15.34
N ARG A 592 6.46 2.37 15.34
CA ARG A 592 6.29 3.70 15.95
C ARG A 592 5.18 3.68 17.00
N ASN A 593 5.45 4.21 18.19
CA ASN A 593 4.39 4.64 19.11
C ASN A 593 4.11 6.13 18.85
N HIS A 594 2.85 6.44 18.57
CA HIS A 594 2.37 7.77 18.25
C HIS A 594 1.01 7.98 18.91
N ASN A 595 0.64 9.21 19.23
CA ASN A 595 -0.51 9.55 20.07
C ASN A 595 -1.10 10.89 19.66
N ALA A 596 -2.42 11.05 19.74
CA ALA A 596 -3.09 12.30 19.43
C ALA A 596 -2.95 13.36 20.54
N GLU A 597 -3.10 14.63 20.16
CA GLU A 597 -3.13 15.76 21.09
C GLU A 597 -4.28 15.62 22.09
N GLY A 598 -4.02 15.96 23.36
CA GLY A 598 -5.02 15.88 24.43
C GLY A 598 -5.18 14.50 25.09
N ASN A 599 -4.64 13.44 24.51
CA ASN A 599 -4.58 12.12 25.15
C ASN A 599 -3.50 12.06 26.25
N SER A 600 -3.68 11.14 27.19
CA SER A 600 -2.69 10.76 28.20
C SER A 600 -1.43 10.26 27.53
N GLU A 601 -0.27 10.52 28.14
CA GLU A 601 1.00 10.01 27.61
C GLU A 601 1.00 8.47 27.55
N GLN A 602 1.63 7.91 26.52
CA GLN A 602 1.63 6.47 26.27
C GLN A 602 2.96 5.91 25.78
N ASP A 603 4.06 6.64 25.95
CA ASP A 603 5.38 6.06 25.74
C ASP A 603 5.65 4.96 26.79
N PRO A 604 6.49 3.95 26.48
CA PRO A 604 6.68 2.82 27.38
C PRO A 604 7.19 3.16 28.79
N ALA A 605 7.88 4.30 28.96
CA ALA A 605 8.46 4.71 30.22
C ALA A 605 7.46 5.36 31.19
N VAL A 606 6.35 5.91 30.70
CA VAL A 606 5.36 6.60 31.56
C VAL A 606 4.56 5.65 32.45
N PHE A 607 4.40 4.39 32.05
CA PHE A 607 3.64 3.37 32.78
C PHE A 607 4.40 2.71 33.95
N GLY A 608 5.67 3.09 34.17
CA GLY A 608 6.50 2.61 35.29
C GLY A 608 7.27 1.30 35.03
N ASP A 609 8.01 0.86 36.05
CA ASP A 609 9.04 -0.20 35.96
C ASP A 609 8.56 -1.51 35.33
N ALA A 610 7.36 -1.99 35.71
CA ALA A 610 6.85 -3.28 35.24
C ALA A 610 6.54 -3.27 33.74
N PHE A 611 5.89 -2.21 33.26
CA PHE A 611 5.60 -2.01 31.84
C PHE A 611 6.90 -1.85 31.05
N ALA A 612 7.76 -0.93 31.50
CA ALA A 612 9.04 -0.65 30.87
C ALA A 612 9.90 -1.90 30.73
N LYS A 613 9.95 -2.75 31.77
CA LYS A 613 10.69 -4.03 31.74
C LYS A 613 10.19 -4.98 30.66
N ILE A 614 8.88 -5.13 30.51
CA ILE A 614 8.28 -6.04 29.52
C ILE A 614 8.46 -5.48 28.10
N SER A 615 8.20 -4.19 27.91
CA SER A 615 8.39 -3.51 26.63
C SER A 615 9.86 -3.54 26.18
N ARG A 616 10.80 -3.26 27.09
CA ARG A 616 12.24 -3.37 26.84
C ARG A 616 12.65 -4.79 26.46
N ALA A 617 12.13 -5.81 27.14
CA ALA A 617 12.45 -7.20 26.82
C ALA A 617 11.99 -7.58 25.40
N THR A 618 10.78 -7.18 25.01
CA THR A 618 10.26 -7.42 23.64
C THR A 618 11.07 -6.63 22.59
N LEU A 619 11.32 -5.34 22.84
CA LEU A 619 12.12 -4.51 21.93
C LEU A 619 13.54 -5.05 21.77
N ARG A 620 14.17 -5.61 22.82
CA ARG A 620 15.47 -6.25 22.68
C ARG A 620 15.45 -7.48 21.77
N ILE A 621 14.34 -8.22 21.70
CA ILE A 621 14.18 -9.30 20.70
C ILE A 621 14.16 -8.71 19.29
N ARG A 622 13.42 -7.61 19.08
CA ARG A 622 13.44 -6.87 17.80
C ARG A 622 14.87 -6.46 17.44
N TYR A 623 15.57 -5.76 18.33
CA TYR A 623 16.92 -5.24 18.08
C TYR A 623 17.93 -6.36 17.81
N SER A 624 17.77 -7.51 18.47
CA SER A 624 18.57 -8.69 18.19
C SER A 624 18.34 -9.28 16.81
N LEU A 625 17.13 -9.17 16.27
CA LEU A 625 16.73 -9.69 14.96
C LEU A 625 16.80 -8.65 13.85
N LEU A 626 17.29 -7.42 14.10
CA LEU A 626 17.45 -6.42 13.05
C LEU A 626 18.36 -6.87 11.90
N PRO A 627 19.44 -7.66 12.07
CA PRO A 627 20.17 -8.22 10.93
C PRO A 627 19.30 -9.12 10.04
N TYR A 628 18.42 -9.93 10.63
CA TYR A 628 17.47 -10.76 9.88
C TYR A 628 16.42 -9.88 9.18
N LEU A 629 15.79 -8.94 9.89
CA LEU A 629 14.81 -8.03 9.31
C LEU A 629 15.41 -7.21 8.15
N TYR A 630 16.64 -6.71 8.32
CA TYR A 630 17.35 -5.97 7.30
C TYR A 630 17.70 -6.83 6.08
N THR A 631 17.99 -8.12 6.28
CA THR A 631 18.18 -9.08 5.19
C THR A 631 16.88 -9.30 4.42
N LEU A 632 15.73 -9.38 5.09
CA LEU A 632 14.43 -9.45 4.42
C LEU A 632 14.13 -8.19 3.59
N PHE A 633 14.49 -7.01 4.11
CA PHE A 633 14.37 -5.76 3.34
C PHE A 633 15.30 -5.73 2.13
N TYR A 634 16.52 -6.26 2.24
CA TYR A 634 17.41 -6.44 1.09
C TYR A 634 16.79 -7.38 0.05
N GLU A 635 16.25 -8.52 0.47
CA GLU A 635 15.61 -9.47 -0.44
C GLU A 635 14.40 -8.83 -1.14
N SER A 636 13.56 -8.09 -0.40
CA SER A 636 12.43 -7.36 -0.97
C SER A 636 12.87 -6.25 -1.94
N HIS A 637 13.94 -5.53 -1.63
CA HIS A 637 14.51 -4.49 -2.50
C HIS A 637 15.11 -5.07 -3.80
N VAL A 638 15.83 -6.19 -3.72
CA VAL A 638 16.57 -6.76 -4.86
C VAL A 638 15.68 -7.66 -5.72
N TYR A 639 14.95 -8.58 -5.07
CA TYR A 639 14.19 -9.63 -5.74
C TYR A 639 12.69 -9.36 -5.75
N GLY A 640 12.23 -8.38 -4.97
CA GLY A 640 10.81 -8.19 -4.68
C GLY A 640 10.28 -9.16 -3.63
N GLY A 641 8.97 -9.12 -3.44
CA GLY A 641 8.29 -9.93 -2.45
C GLY A 641 8.14 -9.20 -1.12
N THR A 642 7.82 -9.97 -0.10
CA THR A 642 7.28 -9.48 1.18
C THR A 642 8.28 -9.62 2.31
N VAL A 643 8.24 -8.69 3.26
CA VAL A 643 8.97 -8.78 4.54
C VAL A 643 8.09 -9.44 5.59
N VAL A 644 6.83 -9.00 5.68
CA VAL A 644 5.79 -9.64 6.50
C VAL A 644 4.92 -10.52 5.61
N ARG A 645 4.77 -11.79 6.01
CA ARG A 645 4.03 -12.81 5.26
C ARG A 645 2.84 -13.33 6.04
N SER A 646 1.74 -13.58 5.32
CA SER A 646 0.65 -14.41 5.85
C SER A 646 1.13 -15.86 5.90
N LEU A 647 0.49 -16.68 6.74
CA LEU A 647 0.76 -18.12 6.69
C LEU A 647 0.39 -18.74 5.34
N MET A 648 -0.62 -18.19 4.67
CA MET A 648 -1.01 -18.60 3.32
C MET A 648 0.12 -18.44 2.30
N HIS A 649 0.97 -17.40 2.42
CA HIS A 649 2.12 -17.22 1.52
C HIS A 649 3.11 -18.39 1.58
N GLU A 650 3.33 -18.95 2.77
CA GLU A 650 4.30 -20.01 3.00
C GLU A 650 3.71 -21.42 2.92
N PHE A 651 2.42 -21.55 3.21
CA PHE A 651 1.71 -22.82 3.34
C PHE A 651 0.46 -22.87 2.45
N THR A 652 0.57 -22.38 1.22
CA THR A 652 -0.55 -22.18 0.28
C THR A 652 -1.37 -23.45 0.01
N SER A 653 -0.78 -24.64 0.07
CA SER A 653 -1.52 -25.89 -0.09
C SER A 653 -2.44 -26.22 1.10
N ASP A 654 -2.25 -25.53 2.22
CA ASP A 654 -3.02 -25.72 3.44
C ASP A 654 -4.15 -24.68 3.54
N GLN A 655 -5.34 -25.09 3.13
CA GLN A 655 -6.54 -24.24 3.08
C GLN A 655 -6.89 -23.59 4.43
N GLU A 656 -6.52 -24.19 5.56
CA GLU A 656 -6.74 -23.59 6.89
C GLU A 656 -5.95 -22.28 7.06
N THR A 657 -4.80 -22.15 6.40
CA THR A 657 -3.94 -20.97 6.52
C THR A 657 -4.46 -19.76 5.76
N HIS A 658 -5.39 -19.96 4.82
CA HIS A 658 -5.96 -18.90 3.98
C HIS A 658 -6.75 -17.88 4.80
N GLY A 659 -7.36 -18.30 5.92
CA GLY A 659 -8.13 -17.42 6.80
C GLY A 659 -7.36 -16.93 8.04
N ILE A 660 -6.06 -17.23 8.17
CA ILE A 660 -5.30 -16.84 9.36
C ILE A 660 -4.79 -15.40 9.20
N ASP A 661 -5.41 -14.48 9.93
CA ASP A 661 -5.04 -13.08 10.03
C ASP A 661 -4.68 -12.63 11.46
N THR A 662 -4.63 -13.57 12.40
CA THR A 662 -4.30 -13.32 13.81
C THR A 662 -2.83 -13.59 14.14
N ALA A 663 -2.03 -13.95 13.14
CA ALA A 663 -0.62 -14.25 13.23
C ALA A 663 0.05 -14.04 11.87
N PHE A 664 1.34 -13.73 11.89
CA PHE A 664 2.10 -13.43 10.68
C PHE A 664 3.56 -13.90 10.83
N LEU A 665 4.29 -13.85 9.72
CA LEU A 665 5.69 -14.25 9.65
C LEU A 665 6.56 -13.06 9.26
N TRP A 666 7.78 -12.99 9.78
CA TRP A 666 8.88 -12.29 9.12
C TRP A 666 9.60 -13.25 8.20
N GLY A 667 9.56 -12.97 6.90
CA GLY A 667 10.00 -13.88 5.86
C GLY A 667 9.32 -15.24 5.98
N SER A 668 10.06 -16.31 5.73
CA SER A 668 9.53 -17.69 5.76
C SER A 668 9.73 -18.40 7.11
N ALA A 669 10.41 -17.77 8.07
CA ALA A 669 11.03 -18.48 9.20
C ALA A 669 10.53 -18.07 10.59
N PHE A 670 10.19 -16.80 10.84
CA PHE A 670 9.92 -16.30 12.19
C PHE A 670 8.45 -15.94 12.36
N MET A 671 7.70 -16.74 13.13
CA MET A 671 6.26 -16.58 13.31
C MET A 671 5.95 -15.82 14.60
N ILE A 672 5.07 -14.82 14.49
CA ILE A 672 4.58 -13.98 15.57
C ILE A 672 3.10 -14.27 15.78
N ALA A 673 2.75 -14.72 16.99
CA ALA A 673 1.38 -15.04 17.38
C ALA A 673 1.00 -14.23 18.62
N PRO A 674 0.40 -13.03 18.46
CA PRO A 674 0.05 -12.15 19.56
C PRO A 674 -1.26 -12.52 20.26
N VAL A 675 -1.47 -11.97 21.46
CA VAL A 675 -2.79 -11.92 22.10
C VAL A 675 -3.52 -10.67 21.59
N LEU A 676 -4.74 -10.86 21.07
CA LEU A 676 -5.53 -9.82 20.42
C LEU A 676 -6.89 -9.56 21.10
N GLU A 677 -7.09 -10.14 22.29
CA GLU A 677 -8.32 -10.02 23.07
C GLU A 677 -8.01 -9.59 24.51
N GLU A 678 -8.86 -8.72 25.06
CA GLU A 678 -8.76 -8.22 26.42
C GLU A 678 -8.85 -9.33 27.46
N ALA A 679 -8.06 -9.21 28.55
CA ALA A 679 -7.97 -10.15 29.65
C ALA A 679 -7.54 -11.58 29.26
N SER A 680 -7.15 -11.81 28.01
CA SER A 680 -6.70 -13.11 27.56
C SER A 680 -5.24 -13.36 27.95
N THR A 681 -4.99 -14.55 28.48
CA THR A 681 -3.66 -15.06 28.86
C THR A 681 -3.26 -16.28 28.05
N VAL A 682 -4.03 -16.61 27.01
CA VAL A 682 -3.81 -17.76 26.14
C VAL A 682 -4.16 -17.41 24.70
N ILE A 683 -3.53 -18.10 23.76
CA ILE A 683 -3.97 -18.11 22.36
C ILE A 683 -4.79 -19.38 22.15
N LYS A 684 -6.11 -19.22 21.94
CA LYS A 684 -7.05 -20.33 21.72
C LYS A 684 -7.08 -20.69 20.23
N ASN A 685 -7.02 -21.97 19.91
CA ASN A 685 -7.07 -22.50 18.53
C ASN A 685 -6.04 -21.86 17.57
N GLY A 686 -5.02 -21.17 18.09
CA GLY A 686 -4.11 -20.36 17.29
C GLY A 686 -3.00 -21.22 16.72
N LEU A 687 -3.09 -21.43 15.41
CA LEU A 687 -2.06 -21.92 14.50
C LEU A 687 -1.93 -23.43 14.39
N LYS A 688 -2.35 -23.94 13.23
CA LYS A 688 -1.80 -25.16 12.65
C LYS A 688 -0.33 -24.89 12.35
N VAL A 689 0.55 -25.46 13.16
CA VAL A 689 1.97 -25.53 12.78
C VAL A 689 2.13 -26.68 11.77
N PRO A 690 2.83 -26.50 10.63
CA PRO A 690 2.91 -27.51 9.56
C PRO A 690 3.67 -28.76 9.97
N SER A 691 3.42 -29.89 9.29
CA SER A 691 3.75 -31.28 9.64
C SER A 691 5.17 -31.66 10.06
N ALA A 692 6.18 -30.81 9.89
CA ALA A 692 7.47 -30.93 10.61
C ALA A 692 7.34 -30.64 12.12
N TRP A 693 6.16 -30.17 12.52
CA TRP A 693 5.70 -29.81 13.86
C TRP A 693 4.37 -30.55 14.00
N ARG A 694 4.30 -31.53 14.91
CA ARG A 694 3.12 -32.43 15.02
C ARG A 694 1.82 -31.63 15.08
N LYS A 695 0.87 -31.98 14.19
CA LYS A 695 -0.51 -31.50 14.13
C LYS A 695 -1.17 -31.58 15.52
N ASN A 696 -1.25 -30.48 16.24
CA ASN A 696 -2.14 -30.31 17.38
C ASN A 696 -2.47 -28.83 17.52
N TYR A 697 -3.75 -28.47 17.47
CA TYR A 697 -4.20 -27.18 18.00
C TYR A 697 -3.74 -27.12 19.46
N ALA A 698 -2.86 -26.18 19.76
CA ALA A 698 -2.33 -26.01 21.10
C ALA A 698 -2.89 -24.72 21.69
N THR A 699 -3.50 -24.81 22.87
CA THR A 699 -3.72 -23.62 23.70
C THR A 699 -2.36 -23.21 24.26
N VAL A 700 -1.85 -22.07 23.80
CA VAL A 700 -0.51 -21.59 24.21
C VAL A 700 -0.66 -20.57 25.33
N SER A 701 0.08 -20.75 26.42
CA SER A 701 0.15 -19.78 27.51
C SER A 701 0.89 -18.50 27.06
N ALA A 702 0.20 -17.38 27.16
CA ALA A 702 0.65 -16.03 26.80
C ALA A 702 0.26 -15.02 27.89
N PRO A 703 0.80 -15.14 29.12
CA PRO A 703 0.60 -14.13 30.17
C PRO A 703 1.06 -12.75 29.70
N LEU A 704 0.69 -11.69 30.44
CA LEU A 704 0.92 -10.30 30.03
C LEU A 704 2.40 -9.95 29.76
N ASN A 705 3.35 -10.70 30.33
CA ASN A 705 4.79 -10.54 30.11
C ASN A 705 5.35 -11.40 28.97
N ARG A 706 4.52 -12.07 28.17
CA ARG A 706 4.95 -13.01 27.12
C ARG A 706 4.13 -12.86 25.84
N ILE A 707 4.82 -12.71 24.72
CA ILE A 707 4.30 -12.92 23.37
C ILE A 707 4.86 -14.24 22.81
N PRO A 708 4.01 -15.14 22.30
CA PRO A 708 4.47 -16.34 21.60
C PRO A 708 5.17 -16.04 20.27
N LEU A 709 6.40 -16.53 20.14
CA LEU A 709 7.28 -16.38 18.99
C LEU A 709 7.87 -17.74 18.64
N TYR A 710 7.91 -18.09 17.36
CA TYR A 710 8.36 -19.40 16.88
C TYR A 710 9.31 -19.25 15.70
N ILE A 711 10.25 -20.18 15.59
CA ILE A 711 11.22 -20.23 14.49
C ILE A 711 11.04 -21.57 13.80
N ARG A 712 10.72 -21.53 12.50
CA ARG A 712 10.52 -22.71 11.66
C ARG A 712 11.83 -23.51 11.55
N GLY A 713 11.74 -24.83 11.74
CA GLY A 713 12.87 -25.74 11.48
C GLY A 713 13.27 -25.68 10.00
N GLY A 714 14.57 -25.78 9.73
CA GLY A 714 15.17 -25.61 8.41
C GLY A 714 15.79 -24.22 8.17
N TYR A 715 15.75 -23.32 9.17
CA TYR A 715 16.16 -21.93 9.01
C TYR A 715 17.26 -21.48 9.97
N ILE A 716 18.14 -20.61 9.48
CA ILE A 716 19.18 -19.91 10.26
C ILE A 716 18.86 -18.42 10.24
N LEU A 717 18.73 -17.81 11.42
CA LEU A 717 18.44 -16.39 11.57
C LEU A 717 19.70 -15.67 12.09
N PRO A 718 20.24 -14.67 11.36
CA PRO A 718 21.31 -13.85 11.89
C PRO A 718 20.80 -12.92 13.00
N GLN A 719 21.58 -12.82 14.06
CA GLN A 719 21.30 -11.98 15.23
C GLN A 719 22.51 -11.12 15.58
N GLN A 720 22.28 -10.06 16.33
CA GLN A 720 23.32 -9.22 16.92
C GLN A 720 22.97 -8.92 18.38
N GLU A 721 23.96 -8.76 19.27
CA GLU A 721 23.63 -8.38 20.65
C GLU A 721 22.95 -6.99 20.66
N PRO A 722 21.76 -6.85 21.30
CA PRO A 722 20.97 -5.65 21.18
C PRO A 722 21.53 -4.51 22.04
N ALA A 723 21.25 -3.27 21.64
CA ALA A 723 21.57 -2.06 22.41
C ALA A 723 20.38 -1.09 22.42
N THR A 724 20.56 0.12 22.95
CA THR A 724 19.47 1.11 23.03
C THR A 724 19.23 1.89 21.74
N THR A 725 20.20 1.85 20.82
CA THR A 725 20.12 2.39 19.45
C THR A 725 20.76 1.41 18.48
N THR A 726 20.42 1.50 17.21
CA THR A 726 21.12 0.76 16.14
C THR A 726 22.56 1.24 15.96
N THR A 727 22.85 2.52 16.24
CA THR A 727 24.23 3.05 16.23
C THR A 727 25.14 2.24 17.16
N GLU A 728 24.66 1.91 18.36
CA GLU A 728 25.37 1.04 19.30
C GLU A 728 25.27 -0.44 18.91
N SER A 729 24.08 -0.93 18.58
CA SER A 729 23.87 -2.37 18.37
C SER A 729 24.67 -2.90 17.18
N ARG A 730 24.86 -2.08 16.13
CA ARG A 730 25.63 -2.45 14.93
C ARG A 730 27.12 -2.70 15.21
N LEU A 731 27.64 -2.24 16.35
CA LEU A 731 29.02 -2.48 16.79
C LEU A 731 29.18 -3.77 17.60
N ASN A 732 28.07 -4.40 18.00
CA ASN A 732 28.09 -5.54 18.87
C ASN A 732 28.35 -6.87 18.13
N PRO A 733 28.74 -7.94 18.84
CA PRO A 733 28.94 -9.26 18.26
C PRO A 733 27.69 -9.83 17.57
N PHE A 734 27.91 -10.55 16.47
CA PHE A 734 26.89 -11.34 15.79
C PHE A 734 26.69 -12.71 16.46
N GLY A 735 25.49 -13.25 16.29
CA GLY A 735 25.12 -14.63 16.61
C GLY A 735 24.29 -15.25 15.48
N LEU A 736 24.16 -16.58 15.50
CA LEU A 736 23.29 -17.31 14.59
C LEU A 736 22.33 -18.17 15.42
N LEU A 737 21.04 -18.05 15.15
CA LEU A 737 20.03 -18.95 15.69
C LEU A 737 19.72 -20.02 14.63
N ILE A 738 20.14 -21.25 14.91
CA ILE A 738 20.01 -22.39 13.99
C ILE A 738 18.86 -23.28 14.46
N ALA A 739 17.73 -23.26 13.74
CA ALA A 739 16.60 -24.15 13.98
C ALA A 739 16.64 -25.31 12.98
N LEU A 740 17.10 -26.48 13.42
CA LEU A 740 17.17 -27.67 12.56
C LEU A 740 15.76 -28.20 12.22
N ASP A 741 15.59 -28.68 11.00
CA ASP A 741 14.40 -29.45 10.59
C ASP A 741 14.47 -30.92 11.08
N GLU A 742 13.48 -31.72 10.69
CA GLU A 742 13.40 -33.15 11.03
C GLU A 742 14.55 -33.99 10.44
N GLN A 743 15.23 -33.47 9.42
CA GLN A 743 16.38 -34.09 8.76
C GLN A 743 17.72 -33.59 9.33
N GLY A 744 17.69 -32.69 10.33
CA GLY A 744 18.88 -32.10 10.92
C GLY A 744 19.55 -31.04 10.03
N GLN A 745 18.81 -30.43 9.11
CA GLN A 745 19.31 -29.41 8.18
C GLN A 745 18.74 -28.01 8.52
N ALA A 746 19.49 -26.97 8.16
CA ALA A 746 19.04 -25.58 8.22
C ALA A 746 19.83 -24.70 7.24
N SER A 747 19.21 -23.66 6.71
CA SER A 747 19.85 -22.67 5.84
C SER A 747 19.34 -21.25 6.11
N GLY A 748 20.14 -20.24 5.77
CA GLY A 748 19.79 -18.82 5.93
C GLY A 748 20.81 -17.93 5.25
N SER A 749 20.49 -16.65 5.17
CA SER A 749 21.28 -15.60 4.50
C SER A 749 21.55 -14.44 5.47
N LEU A 750 22.63 -13.69 5.24
CA LEU A 750 22.86 -12.40 5.90
C LEU A 750 23.27 -11.36 4.86
N PHE A 751 22.49 -10.29 4.77
CA PHE A 751 22.93 -9.07 4.10
C PHE A 751 23.47 -8.06 5.11
N TRP A 752 24.64 -7.49 4.82
CA TRP A 752 25.23 -6.44 5.65
C TRP A 752 25.97 -5.40 4.81
N ASP A 753 25.69 -4.13 5.07
CA ASP A 753 26.39 -2.97 4.51
C ASP A 753 26.61 -1.91 5.60
N ASP A 754 27.01 -0.69 5.24
CA ASP A 754 27.22 0.39 6.21
C ASP A 754 25.92 0.89 6.88
N GLY A 755 24.76 0.54 6.33
CA GLY A 755 23.44 0.77 6.90
C GLY A 755 22.70 1.96 6.31
N ASP A 756 23.35 2.86 5.58
CA ASP A 756 22.72 4.13 5.18
C ASP A 756 23.29 4.80 3.93
N SER A 757 24.33 4.27 3.28
CA SER A 757 24.85 4.91 2.04
C SER A 757 23.92 4.74 0.85
N ILE A 758 23.86 5.80 0.02
CA ILE A 758 23.15 5.81 -1.26
C ILE A 758 23.93 4.96 -2.27
N GLY A 759 23.26 4.07 -3.00
CA GLY A 759 23.86 3.26 -4.06
C GLY A 759 23.34 1.84 -4.08
N LYS A 760 23.85 1.02 -5.02
CA LYS A 760 23.50 -0.40 -5.09
C LYS A 760 23.99 -1.12 -3.82
N PRO A 761 23.13 -1.91 -3.15
CA PRO A 761 23.55 -2.65 -1.96
C PRO A 761 24.72 -3.60 -2.28
N GLY A 762 25.55 -3.87 -1.27
CA GLY A 762 26.69 -4.78 -1.37
C GLY A 762 26.31 -6.23 -1.70
N ALA A 763 27.29 -7.14 -1.69
CA ALA A 763 27.03 -8.55 -1.96
C ALA A 763 26.34 -9.25 -0.77
N LEU A 764 25.39 -10.14 -1.06
CA LEU A 764 24.78 -11.08 -0.11
C LEU A 764 25.82 -12.10 0.37
N LEU A 765 25.89 -12.37 1.67
CA LEU A 765 26.80 -13.35 2.29
C LEU A 765 26.10 -14.63 2.71
#